data_AF-R0L2L4-F1
#
_entry.id   AF-R0L2L4-F1
#
_cell.length_a   1.000
_cell.length_b   1.000
_cell.length_c   1.000
_cell.angle_alpha   90.00
_cell.angle_beta   90.00
_cell.angle_gamma   90.00
#
_symmetry.space_group_name_H-M   'P 1'
#
loop_
_entity.id
_entity.type
_entity.pdbx_description
1 polymer ?
#
loop_
_entity_poly.entity_id
_entity_poly.type
_entity_poly.pdbx_seq_one_letter_code
_entity_poly.pdbx_strand_id
1 'polypeptide(L)'
;QVEASLEEQNFTEAWGKKAKELYGNIWNNFSDTQLKKIIGSIQTLGPSNLPLDKRQQYNTILSDMDKIYSTAKVCPTNDTCWELEPDLSDIMATSRSYKKLLYAWEGWHNAAGNPLRAKYEEFVQLSNEAYRMDGFEDTGSYWRSWYDSASFEDDLEHLYNQLEPLYLNLHAFVRRKLYDRYGPKYVNLKGPIPAHLLGNMWAQQWNNIYDLMVPYPEKPNLDVTSTMVEQGWNATHMFRVSEKFFTSLGLLEMPPEFWDKSMLEKPTDGREVVCHASAWDFYNRKDFRIKQCTTVTMEQLFTVHHEMGHVQYYLQYKDQPVSFRSGANPGFHEAIGDVMSLSVSTPSHLKEIGLLSSATEDAESSINYLLKMALEKIAFLPFGYLIDQWRWNVFNGHTPPSRYNYDWWYLRTKYQGICAPISRNESNFDPGAKYHIPGNTPYIRYFVSFILQFQFHKALCQAANHTGPLHTCDIYKSTEAGAKLREVLEAGSSKSWQEILFNLTGTDKMDAGALLEYFSPVTTWLEEQNSKTNEVLGWPEFDWRPPVPEGYPKGIDKIADEAQAKEFLAEYNRTAEEVWNAYTEASWTYNTNITDYNKEIMLDKNLAMSKHTLEYGMRARQFDASDFQDQTVTRILKKLSVIERAALPEDELKEYNTLLSDMETTYSVAKVCRENKTCHPLDPDLTDILAKSQDYDELLFVWKGWRDASGKKMRNNYKRYVELSNKAAVLNGYTDNGAYWRSLYETSTFEEDLEKLYLQLQPLYLNLHAYVRRALYKKYGAEHINLKGPIPAHLLGNMWAQSWSNIFNLVVPYPDATKVDATPAMKEQGWTPKMMFEESDRFFTSLGLIPMPQEFWDKSMIEKPTDGREVVCHASAWDFYNRKDFRIKQCTVVNMDDLITVHHEMGHVQYFLQYMNQPISFRDGANPGFHEAIGDVMALSVSTPKHLHSIKLLDQVTENEESDINYLMSVALDKIAFLPFGYLMDQWRWKVFDGRIKEDEYNQQWWNLRLKYQGLCPPTPRSEDDFDPGAKFHIPANVPYIRYFVSFVIQFQFHQALCDAAGHTGPLHKCDIYQSKEAGNLLGEAMKLGFSKPWPEAMQLITGQPNMSAEALMSYFQPLMTWLVKENEKNGEVLGWPEYDWTPYKAAQSQAGSSDRTDFLGMSLNSKQASAGGWVLLALALVFVITTIFLGVKLSSARRKAFKSSSEMELK
;
A
#
# COMPACT_ATOMS: atom_id res chain seq x y z
N GLN A 1 -44.58 24.72 -11.54
CA GLN A 1 -45.02 23.88 -10.39
C GLN A 1 -45.83 24.71 -9.41
N VAL A 2 -45.25 25.75 -8.78
CA VAL A 2 -45.97 26.59 -7.79
C VAL A 2 -47.32 27.11 -8.31
N GLU A 3 -47.38 27.70 -9.51
CA GLU A 3 -48.64 28.21 -10.08
C GLU A 3 -49.69 27.10 -10.26
N ALA A 4 -49.29 25.93 -10.76
CA ALA A 4 -50.18 24.79 -10.94
C ALA A 4 -50.68 24.24 -9.58
N SER A 5 -49.80 24.15 -8.58
CA SER A 5 -50.20 23.77 -7.21
C SER A 5 -51.16 24.78 -6.59
N LEU A 6 -50.99 26.07 -6.86
CA LEU A 6 -51.94 27.09 -6.40
C LEU A 6 -53.30 26.97 -7.10
N GLU A 7 -53.32 26.65 -8.40
CA GLU A 7 -54.57 26.41 -9.14
C GLU A 7 -55.34 25.19 -8.59
N GLU A 8 -54.63 24.09 -8.36
CA GLU A 8 -55.19 22.89 -7.73
C GLU A 8 -55.69 23.19 -6.31
N GLN A 9 -54.89 23.88 -5.49
CA GLN A 9 -55.27 24.23 -4.12
C GLN A 9 -56.46 25.20 -4.06
N ASN A 10 -56.62 26.08 -5.05
CA ASN A 10 -57.81 26.94 -5.16
C ASN A 10 -59.07 26.10 -5.45
N PHE A 11 -58.97 25.08 -6.31
CA PHE A 11 -60.06 24.14 -6.55
C PHE A 11 -60.41 23.36 -5.27
N THR A 12 -59.40 22.81 -4.60
CA THR A 12 -59.54 22.06 -3.34
C THR A 12 -60.13 22.93 -2.23
N GLU A 13 -59.68 24.17 -2.08
CA GLU A 13 -60.25 25.12 -1.12
C GLU A 13 -61.73 25.40 -1.40
N ALA A 14 -62.09 25.69 -2.66
CA ALA A 14 -63.47 26.04 -3.02
C ALA A 14 -64.45 24.91 -2.70
N TRP A 15 -64.11 23.67 -3.09
CA TRP A 15 -64.94 22.50 -2.82
C TRP A 15 -64.88 22.04 -1.37
N GLY A 16 -63.71 22.05 -0.76
CA GLY A 16 -63.54 21.64 0.63
C GLY A 16 -64.24 22.56 1.61
N LYS A 17 -64.17 23.89 1.42
CA LYS A 17 -64.93 24.86 2.23
C LYS A 17 -66.44 24.66 2.06
N LYS A 18 -66.92 24.46 0.83
CA LYS A 18 -68.32 24.17 0.55
C LYS A 18 -68.77 22.89 1.24
N ALA A 19 -67.95 21.84 1.22
CA ALA A 19 -68.24 20.58 1.89
C ALA A 19 -68.26 20.73 3.41
N LYS A 20 -67.32 21.48 4.00
CA LYS A 20 -67.30 21.79 5.45
C LYS A 20 -68.55 22.60 5.85
N GLU A 21 -68.92 23.61 5.07
CA GLU A 21 -70.11 24.45 5.30
C GLU A 21 -71.40 23.62 5.27
N LEU A 22 -71.59 22.81 4.23
CA LEU A 22 -72.83 22.06 4.02
C LEU A 22 -72.94 20.83 4.93
N TYR A 23 -71.83 20.14 5.18
CA TYR A 23 -71.85 18.79 5.75
C TYR A 23 -70.92 18.59 6.95
N GLY A 24 -70.10 19.57 7.36
CA GLY A 24 -69.05 19.40 8.37
C GLY A 24 -69.52 18.84 9.72
N ASN A 25 -70.74 19.19 10.15
CA ASN A 25 -71.31 18.72 11.42
C ASN A 25 -72.12 17.42 11.32
N ILE A 26 -72.38 16.92 10.11
CA ILE A 26 -73.36 15.83 9.88
C ILE A 26 -72.84 14.69 9.00
N TRP A 27 -71.75 14.87 8.25
CA TRP A 27 -71.25 13.87 7.29
C TRP A 27 -70.93 12.52 7.95
N ASN A 28 -70.44 12.55 9.19
CA ASN A 28 -70.13 11.35 9.97
C ASN A 28 -71.35 10.47 10.26
N ASN A 29 -72.56 11.05 10.21
CA ASN A 29 -73.83 10.38 10.48
C ASN A 29 -74.49 9.83 9.20
N PHE A 30 -73.87 10.00 8.03
CA PHE A 30 -74.40 9.44 6.79
C PHE A 30 -74.38 7.91 6.83
N SER A 31 -75.52 7.29 6.52
CA SER A 31 -75.67 5.83 6.46
C SER A 31 -75.03 5.21 5.23
N ASP A 32 -74.85 5.98 4.16
CA ASP A 32 -74.10 5.58 2.97
C ASP A 32 -72.59 5.73 3.26
N THR A 33 -71.89 4.60 3.32
CA THR A 33 -70.47 4.53 3.64
C THR A 33 -69.58 5.12 2.55
N GLN A 34 -69.99 5.03 1.28
CA GLN A 34 -69.26 5.64 0.16
C GLN A 34 -69.40 7.15 0.19
N LEU A 35 -70.62 7.65 0.40
CA LEU A 35 -70.86 9.09 0.52
C LEU A 35 -70.11 9.68 1.73
N LYS A 36 -70.12 8.97 2.86
CA LYS A 36 -69.36 9.35 4.05
C LYS A 36 -67.86 9.48 3.75
N LYS A 37 -67.26 8.51 3.05
CA LYS A 37 -65.84 8.57 2.65
C LYS A 37 -65.54 9.71 1.67
N ILE A 38 -66.36 9.88 0.63
CA ILE A 38 -66.18 10.93 -0.37
C ILE A 38 -66.23 12.32 0.28
N ILE A 39 -67.26 12.58 1.09
CA ILE A 39 -67.43 13.88 1.75
C ILE A 39 -66.32 14.11 2.79
N GLY A 40 -65.94 13.08 3.55
CA GLY A 40 -64.81 13.15 4.48
C GLY A 40 -63.50 13.53 3.76
N SER A 41 -63.21 12.90 2.63
CA SER A 41 -62.02 13.20 1.81
C SER A 41 -62.04 14.62 1.24
N ILE A 42 -63.16 15.08 0.68
CA ILE A 42 -63.29 16.43 0.11
C ILE A 42 -63.14 17.51 1.21
N GLN A 43 -63.56 17.22 2.44
CA GLN A 43 -63.45 18.14 3.57
C GLN A 43 -62.03 18.29 4.13
N THR A 44 -61.07 17.44 3.74
CA THR A 44 -59.66 17.62 4.11
C THR A 44 -58.96 18.50 3.09
N LEU A 45 -58.60 19.73 3.48
CA LEU A 45 -58.03 20.73 2.56
C LEU A 45 -56.49 20.69 2.51
N GLY A 46 -55.86 20.19 3.57
CA GLY A 46 -54.41 20.17 3.73
C GLY A 46 -53.80 21.57 3.58
N PRO A 47 -52.73 21.74 2.77
CA PRO A 47 -52.10 23.04 2.50
C PRO A 47 -53.08 24.13 2.02
N SER A 48 -54.21 23.75 1.40
CA SER A 48 -55.24 24.68 0.94
C SER A 48 -55.95 25.42 2.09
N ASN A 49 -55.80 24.99 3.34
CA ASN A 49 -56.27 25.73 4.52
C ASN A 49 -55.49 27.01 4.77
N LEU A 50 -54.20 27.06 4.38
CA LEU A 50 -53.34 28.20 4.66
C LEU A 50 -53.84 29.47 3.94
N PRO A 51 -53.54 30.67 4.45
CA PRO A 51 -53.64 31.91 3.67
C PRO A 51 -52.82 31.85 2.37
N LEU A 52 -53.22 32.60 1.34
CA LEU A 52 -52.60 32.53 0.00
C LEU A 52 -51.09 32.77 0.01
N ASP A 53 -50.61 33.74 0.79
CA ASP A 53 -49.18 34.05 0.98
C ASP A 53 -48.43 32.86 1.59
N LYS A 54 -49.00 32.22 2.62
CA LYS A 54 -48.44 31.01 3.23
C LYS A 54 -48.51 29.79 2.32
N ARG A 55 -49.55 29.64 1.48
CA ARG A 55 -49.61 28.58 0.44
C ARG A 55 -48.51 28.74 -0.58
N GLN A 56 -48.33 29.97 -1.06
CA GLN A 56 -47.26 30.27 -2.01
C GLN A 56 -45.90 29.99 -1.39
N GLN A 57 -45.68 30.36 -0.13
CA GLN A 57 -44.45 30.03 0.61
C GLN A 57 -44.27 28.51 0.74
N TYR A 58 -45.30 27.76 1.16
CA TYR A 58 -45.27 26.30 1.28
C TYR A 58 -44.85 25.61 -0.03
N ASN A 59 -45.49 25.98 -1.15
CA ASN A 59 -45.18 25.42 -2.47
C ASN A 59 -43.79 25.84 -2.97
N THR A 60 -43.35 27.06 -2.64
CA THR A 60 -42.00 27.54 -2.99
C THR A 60 -40.93 26.77 -2.22
N ILE A 61 -41.13 26.54 -0.92
CA ILE A 61 -40.19 25.78 -0.09
C ILE A 61 -40.05 24.35 -0.62
N LEU A 62 -41.16 23.66 -0.93
CA LEU A 62 -41.12 22.32 -1.54
C LEU A 62 -40.35 22.33 -2.87
N SER A 63 -40.68 23.27 -3.76
CA SER A 63 -39.99 23.39 -5.06
C SER A 63 -38.50 23.68 -4.91
N ASP A 64 -38.10 24.50 -3.93
CA ASP A 64 -36.70 24.81 -3.63
C ASP A 64 -35.97 23.59 -3.08
N MET A 65 -36.61 22.83 -2.18
CA MET A 65 -36.03 21.62 -1.60
C MET A 65 -35.81 20.55 -2.68
N ASP A 66 -36.79 20.33 -3.55
CA ASP A 66 -36.67 19.42 -4.70
C ASP A 66 -35.55 19.86 -5.66
N LYS A 67 -35.44 21.17 -5.93
CA LYS A 67 -34.37 21.73 -6.76
C LYS A 67 -32.99 21.51 -6.15
N ILE A 68 -32.82 21.79 -4.86
CA ILE A 68 -31.54 21.58 -4.15
C ILE A 68 -31.14 20.11 -4.25
N TYR A 69 -32.06 19.19 -3.97
CA TYR A 69 -31.79 17.75 -4.04
C TYR A 69 -31.39 17.31 -5.46
N SER A 70 -32.18 17.69 -6.47
CA SER A 70 -32.01 17.23 -7.86
C SER A 70 -30.79 17.81 -8.58
N THR A 71 -30.27 18.94 -8.11
CA THR A 71 -29.12 19.64 -8.73
C THR A 71 -27.82 19.50 -7.93
N ALA A 72 -27.84 18.82 -6.78
CA ALA A 72 -26.65 18.58 -5.96
C ALA A 72 -25.62 17.73 -6.70
N LYS A 73 -24.34 18.09 -6.56
CA LYS A 73 -23.20 17.37 -7.15
C LYS A 73 -22.04 17.30 -6.15
N VAL A 74 -21.20 16.29 -6.29
CA VAL A 74 -20.00 16.09 -5.46
C VAL A 74 -18.76 16.28 -6.33
N CYS A 75 -17.87 17.20 -5.98
CA CYS A 75 -16.73 17.56 -6.84
C CYS A 75 -15.39 17.19 -6.19
N PRO A 76 -14.79 16.03 -6.54
CA PRO A 76 -13.45 15.63 -6.10
C PRO A 76 -12.36 16.62 -6.49
N THR A 77 -12.50 17.21 -7.68
CA THR A 77 -11.65 18.24 -8.26
C THR A 77 -12.55 19.32 -8.85
N ASN A 78 -12.01 20.51 -9.09
CA ASN A 78 -12.82 21.63 -9.62
C ASN A 78 -13.33 21.40 -11.05
N ASP A 79 -12.77 20.44 -11.78
CA ASP A 79 -13.03 20.24 -13.21
C ASP A 79 -14.00 19.08 -13.50
N THR A 80 -14.24 18.18 -12.54
CA THR A 80 -15.16 17.03 -12.71
C THR A 80 -15.98 16.81 -11.45
N CYS A 81 -17.31 16.86 -11.57
CA CYS A 81 -18.24 16.59 -10.48
C CYS A 81 -19.07 15.35 -10.79
N TRP A 82 -19.39 14.60 -9.73
CA TRP A 82 -20.25 13.41 -9.75
C TRP A 82 -21.68 13.80 -9.43
N GLU A 83 -22.62 13.38 -10.28
CA GLU A 83 -24.06 13.42 -10.04
C GLU A 83 -24.50 12.21 -9.21
N LEU A 84 -25.68 12.25 -8.61
CA LEU A 84 -26.21 11.09 -7.89
C LEU A 84 -26.34 9.87 -8.81
N GLU A 85 -26.91 10.08 -9.99
CA GLU A 85 -27.11 9.06 -11.02
C GLU A 85 -26.49 9.52 -12.35
N PRO A 86 -25.58 8.76 -12.97
CA PRO A 86 -25.12 7.42 -12.55
C PRO A 86 -23.91 7.44 -11.61
N ASP A 87 -23.15 8.54 -11.54
CA ASP A 87 -21.77 8.51 -11.03
C ASP A 87 -21.63 8.02 -9.58
N LEU A 88 -22.32 8.65 -8.64
CA LEU A 88 -22.21 8.29 -7.22
C LEU A 88 -22.83 6.91 -6.95
N SER A 89 -23.96 6.59 -7.57
CA SER A 89 -24.59 5.27 -7.44
C SER A 89 -23.67 4.16 -7.96
N ASP A 90 -23.02 4.35 -9.12
CA ASP A 90 -22.04 3.41 -9.66
C ASP A 90 -20.81 3.28 -8.73
N ILE A 91 -20.31 4.40 -8.19
CA ILE A 91 -19.21 4.38 -7.22
C ILE A 91 -19.62 3.57 -5.98
N MET A 92 -20.80 3.82 -5.42
CA MET A 92 -21.28 3.09 -4.24
C MET A 92 -21.44 1.60 -4.55
N ALA A 93 -21.94 1.24 -5.73
CA ALA A 93 -22.19 -0.14 -6.10
C ALA A 93 -20.90 -0.93 -6.40
N THR A 94 -19.94 -0.34 -7.11
CA THR A 94 -18.80 -1.06 -7.69
C THR A 94 -17.48 -0.84 -6.94
N SER A 95 -17.30 0.29 -6.27
CA SER A 95 -16.06 0.57 -5.54
C SER A 95 -15.97 -0.29 -4.29
N ARG A 96 -14.75 -0.74 -3.97
CA ARG A 96 -14.41 -1.34 -2.67
C ARG A 96 -13.40 -0.52 -1.89
N SER A 97 -13.02 0.67 -2.38
CA SER A 97 -12.12 1.59 -1.68
C SER A 97 -12.86 2.30 -0.55
N TYR A 98 -12.43 2.08 0.70
CA TYR A 98 -13.00 2.70 1.89
C TYR A 98 -13.01 4.24 1.77
N LYS A 99 -11.87 4.85 1.41
CA LYS A 99 -11.73 6.31 1.27
C LYS A 99 -12.64 6.87 0.17
N LYS A 100 -12.74 6.20 -0.99
CA LYS A 100 -13.56 6.66 -2.11
C LYS A 100 -15.05 6.59 -1.78
N LEU A 101 -15.48 5.48 -1.17
CA LEU A 101 -16.87 5.30 -0.69
C LEU A 101 -17.21 6.35 0.38
N LEU A 102 -16.28 6.62 1.31
CA LEU A 102 -16.48 7.61 2.37
C LEU A 102 -16.64 9.01 1.78
N TYR A 103 -15.79 9.37 0.81
CA TYR A 103 -15.85 10.66 0.14
C TYR A 103 -17.15 10.85 -0.65
N ALA A 104 -17.56 9.84 -1.42
CA ALA A 104 -18.81 9.86 -2.16
C ALA A 104 -20.01 10.04 -1.21
N TRP A 105 -20.05 9.26 -0.13
CA TRP A 105 -21.10 9.31 0.87
C TRP A 105 -21.15 10.66 1.60
N GLU A 106 -20.01 11.12 2.12
CA GLU A 106 -19.90 12.38 2.86
C GLU A 106 -20.26 13.57 1.97
N GLY A 107 -19.71 13.59 0.76
CA GLY A 107 -19.94 14.64 -0.23
C GLY A 107 -21.42 14.78 -0.58
N TRP A 108 -22.10 13.67 -0.86
CA TRP A 108 -23.53 13.71 -1.20
C TRP A 108 -24.38 14.24 -0.04
N HIS A 109 -24.16 13.73 1.17
CA HIS A 109 -24.90 14.15 2.34
C HIS A 109 -24.66 15.63 2.68
N ASN A 110 -23.44 16.13 2.46
CA ASN A 110 -23.11 17.53 2.65
C ASN A 110 -23.75 18.43 1.58
N ALA A 111 -23.69 18.03 0.30
CA ALA A 111 -24.18 18.83 -0.82
C ALA A 111 -25.71 18.87 -0.90
N ALA A 112 -26.37 17.72 -0.73
CA ALA A 112 -27.82 17.61 -0.82
C ALA A 112 -28.50 17.92 0.53
N GLY A 113 -27.97 17.41 1.65
CA GLY A 113 -28.64 17.48 2.95
C GLY A 113 -28.53 18.85 3.63
N ASN A 114 -27.32 19.34 3.87
CA ASN A 114 -27.10 20.53 4.70
C ASN A 114 -27.89 21.79 4.25
N PRO A 115 -28.01 22.12 2.94
CA PRO A 115 -28.76 23.30 2.50
C PRO A 115 -30.28 23.20 2.74
N LEU A 116 -30.82 21.98 2.90
CA LEU A 116 -32.25 21.75 3.11
C LEU A 116 -32.71 22.02 4.54
N ARG A 117 -31.78 22.07 5.49
CA ARG A 117 -32.09 22.07 6.93
C ARG A 117 -33.06 23.20 7.34
N ALA A 118 -32.75 24.45 6.98
CA ALA A 118 -33.57 25.60 7.36
C ALA A 118 -34.93 25.58 6.66
N LYS A 119 -34.95 25.21 5.37
CA LYS A 119 -36.17 25.09 4.56
C LYS A 119 -37.10 24.01 5.12
N TYR A 120 -36.55 22.88 5.56
CA TYR A 120 -37.33 21.79 6.15
C TYR A 120 -37.99 22.20 7.47
N GLU A 121 -37.29 23.00 8.30
CA GLU A 121 -37.87 23.54 9.55
C GLU A 121 -39.08 24.44 9.27
N GLU A 122 -38.97 25.36 8.31
CA GLU A 122 -40.09 26.23 7.89
C GLU A 122 -41.24 25.40 7.28
N PHE A 123 -40.90 24.40 6.46
CA PHE A 123 -41.87 23.48 5.87
C PHE A 123 -42.68 22.74 6.94
N VAL A 124 -42.02 22.19 7.96
CA VAL A 124 -42.68 21.47 9.07
C VAL A 124 -43.69 22.36 9.78
N GLN A 125 -43.35 23.63 10.04
CA GLN A 125 -44.24 24.59 10.67
C GLN A 125 -45.50 24.85 9.83
N LEU A 126 -45.34 25.17 8.54
CA LEU A 126 -46.45 25.44 7.63
C LEU A 126 -47.32 24.20 7.40
N SER A 127 -46.70 23.02 7.25
CA SER A 127 -47.41 21.75 7.07
C SER A 127 -48.29 21.44 8.28
N ASN A 128 -47.74 21.57 9.49
CA ASN A 128 -48.51 21.34 10.72
C ASN A 128 -49.63 22.37 10.91
N GLU A 129 -49.40 23.64 10.59
CA GLU A 129 -50.44 24.66 10.61
C GLU A 129 -51.61 24.27 9.67
N ALA A 130 -51.30 23.82 8.46
CA ALA A 130 -52.29 23.43 7.46
C ALA A 130 -53.19 22.28 7.91
N TYR A 131 -52.61 21.21 8.47
CA TYR A 131 -53.37 20.02 8.88
C TYR A 131 -54.08 20.19 10.24
N ARG A 132 -53.58 21.06 11.13
CA ARG A 132 -54.32 21.43 12.35
C ARG A 132 -55.64 22.11 12.06
N MET A 133 -55.72 22.87 10.96
CA MET A 133 -56.98 23.47 10.49
C MET A 133 -58.00 22.45 9.94
N ASP A 134 -57.58 21.21 9.68
CA ASP A 134 -58.44 20.07 9.36
C ASP A 134 -58.80 19.21 10.58
N GLY A 135 -58.29 19.56 11.78
CA GLY A 135 -58.58 18.83 13.02
C GLY A 135 -57.60 17.70 13.34
N PHE A 136 -56.49 17.58 12.60
CA PHE A 136 -55.38 16.68 12.92
C PHE A 136 -54.42 17.34 13.93
N GLU A 137 -53.67 16.55 14.70
CA GLU A 137 -52.70 17.08 15.68
C GLU A 137 -51.48 17.72 14.99
N ASP A 138 -51.05 17.08 13.91
CA ASP A 138 -49.91 17.45 13.06
C ASP A 138 -49.98 16.71 11.71
N THR A 139 -49.02 16.98 10.82
CA THR A 139 -48.93 16.34 9.49
C THR A 139 -48.79 14.81 9.58
N GLY A 140 -48.07 14.29 10.56
CA GLY A 140 -47.87 12.86 10.76
C GLY A 140 -49.16 12.15 11.15
N SER A 141 -49.97 12.74 12.03
CA SER A 141 -51.28 12.18 12.40
C SER A 141 -52.24 12.07 11.20
N TYR A 142 -52.20 13.03 10.27
CA TYR A 142 -52.92 12.93 8.99
C TYR A 142 -52.44 11.74 8.16
N TRP A 143 -51.12 11.52 8.02
CA TRP A 143 -50.60 10.39 7.24
C TRP A 143 -50.95 9.04 7.84
N ARG A 144 -50.92 8.92 9.18
CA ARG A 144 -51.32 7.68 9.87
C ARG A 144 -52.82 7.40 9.68
N SER A 145 -53.66 8.44 9.55
CA SER A 145 -55.10 8.27 9.33
C SER A 145 -55.45 7.49 8.05
N TRP A 146 -54.57 7.49 7.04
CA TRP A 146 -54.79 6.75 5.79
C TRP A 146 -54.80 5.22 5.94
N TYR A 147 -54.34 4.72 7.09
CA TYR A 147 -54.33 3.29 7.40
C TYR A 147 -55.54 2.88 8.24
N ASP A 148 -56.50 3.78 8.54
CA ASP A 148 -57.75 3.48 9.25
C ASP A 148 -57.56 2.59 10.50
N SER A 149 -56.45 2.75 11.22
CA SER A 149 -56.09 1.96 12.42
C SER A 149 -55.63 2.89 13.54
N ALA A 150 -56.27 2.77 14.71
CA ALA A 150 -55.89 3.51 15.91
C ALA A 150 -54.62 2.94 16.58
N SER A 151 -54.27 1.68 16.29
CA SER A 151 -53.09 0.98 16.80
C SER A 151 -51.96 0.90 15.77
N PHE A 152 -52.01 1.69 14.69
CA PHE A 152 -51.11 1.52 13.55
C PHE A 152 -49.62 1.53 13.91
N GLU A 153 -49.20 2.39 14.85
CA GLU A 153 -47.81 2.44 15.31
C GLU A 153 -47.39 1.15 16.04
N ASP A 154 -48.26 0.64 16.93
CA ASP A 154 -48.05 -0.63 17.64
C ASP A 154 -48.06 -1.83 16.67
N ASP A 155 -48.94 -1.79 15.65
CA ASP A 155 -49.03 -2.81 14.61
C ASP A 155 -47.70 -2.90 13.82
N LEU A 156 -47.10 -1.76 13.48
CA LEU A 156 -45.80 -1.69 12.81
C LEU A 156 -44.65 -2.19 13.69
N GLU A 157 -44.64 -1.84 14.98
CA GLU A 157 -43.64 -2.34 15.92
C GLU A 157 -43.75 -3.86 16.10
N HIS A 158 -44.97 -4.39 16.16
CA HIS A 158 -45.20 -5.83 16.21
C HIS A 158 -44.66 -6.54 14.96
N LEU A 159 -44.93 -6.00 13.77
CA LEU A 159 -44.40 -6.53 12.50
C LEU A 159 -42.86 -6.50 12.46
N TYR A 160 -42.24 -5.41 12.94
CA TYR A 160 -40.79 -5.32 13.03
C TYR A 160 -40.22 -6.40 13.98
N ASN A 161 -40.83 -6.60 15.15
CA ASN A 161 -40.38 -7.62 16.11
C ASN A 161 -40.50 -9.05 15.56
N GLN A 162 -41.47 -9.33 14.67
CA GLN A 162 -41.55 -10.61 13.97
C GLN A 162 -40.35 -10.82 13.02
N LEU A 163 -39.84 -9.74 12.41
CA LEU A 163 -38.78 -9.76 11.40
C LEU A 163 -37.37 -9.69 12.01
N GLU A 164 -37.24 -9.13 13.22
CA GLU A 164 -35.97 -8.87 13.88
C GLU A 164 -35.02 -10.08 13.90
N PRO A 165 -35.44 -11.32 14.22
CA PRO A 165 -34.51 -12.46 14.25
C PRO A 165 -33.82 -12.74 12.91
N LEU A 166 -34.54 -12.64 11.80
CA LEU A 166 -33.99 -12.81 10.46
C LEU A 166 -33.03 -11.65 10.13
N TYR A 167 -33.43 -10.42 10.44
CA TYR A 167 -32.59 -9.24 10.21
C TYR A 167 -31.26 -9.31 10.97
N LEU A 168 -31.29 -9.70 12.25
CA LEU A 168 -30.08 -9.80 13.08
C LEU A 168 -29.11 -10.85 12.54
N ASN A 169 -29.61 -11.98 12.03
CA ASN A 169 -28.78 -13.00 11.40
C ASN A 169 -28.15 -12.52 10.08
N LEU A 170 -28.92 -11.81 9.25
CA LEU A 170 -28.40 -11.20 8.01
C LEU A 170 -27.33 -10.15 8.32
N HIS A 171 -27.59 -9.26 9.29
CA HIS A 171 -26.66 -8.22 9.73
C HIS A 171 -25.34 -8.79 10.22
N ALA A 172 -25.38 -9.79 11.11
CA ALA A 172 -24.18 -10.42 11.66
C ALA A 172 -23.31 -11.04 10.55
N PHE A 173 -23.93 -11.75 9.61
CA PHE A 173 -23.24 -12.35 8.46
C PHE A 173 -22.55 -11.29 7.59
N VAL A 174 -23.27 -10.22 7.23
CA VAL A 174 -22.75 -9.11 6.40
C VAL A 174 -21.62 -8.39 7.13
N ARG A 175 -21.78 -8.10 8.42
CA ARG A 175 -20.75 -7.45 9.24
C ARG A 175 -19.46 -8.26 9.28
N ARG A 176 -19.55 -9.58 9.44
CA ARG A 176 -18.37 -10.47 9.39
C ARG A 176 -17.68 -10.41 8.02
N LYS A 177 -18.44 -10.49 6.93
CA LYS A 177 -17.86 -10.40 5.58
C LYS A 177 -17.18 -9.07 5.30
N LEU A 178 -17.75 -7.97 5.80
CA LEU A 178 -17.12 -6.65 5.73
C LEU A 178 -15.88 -6.55 6.64
N TYR A 179 -15.89 -7.21 7.80
CA TYR A 179 -14.73 -7.32 8.68
C TYR A 179 -13.58 -8.06 8.00
N ASP A 180 -13.85 -9.19 7.35
CA ASP A 180 -12.84 -9.96 6.60
C ASP A 180 -12.21 -9.11 5.49
N ARG A 181 -12.98 -8.18 4.91
CA ARG A 181 -12.53 -7.32 3.82
C ARG A 181 -11.78 -6.06 4.28
N TYR A 182 -12.31 -5.34 5.27
CA TYR A 182 -11.83 -4.01 5.68
C TYR A 182 -11.03 -4.03 6.99
N GLY A 183 -11.01 -5.17 7.68
CA GLY A 183 -10.28 -5.38 8.92
C GLY A 183 -10.90 -4.72 10.17
N PRO A 184 -10.32 -4.99 11.35
CA PRO A 184 -10.82 -4.51 12.64
C PRO A 184 -10.75 -2.99 12.81
N LYS A 185 -9.95 -2.31 12.00
CA LYS A 185 -9.81 -0.85 12.02
C LYS A 185 -11.13 -0.16 11.64
N TYR A 186 -11.85 -0.70 10.66
CA TYR A 186 -13.02 -0.06 10.06
C TYR A 186 -14.33 -0.81 10.26
N VAL A 187 -14.28 -2.04 10.78
CA VAL A 187 -15.47 -2.83 11.11
C VAL A 187 -15.26 -3.48 12.47
N ASN A 188 -16.27 -3.37 13.35
CA ASN A 188 -16.26 -4.00 14.67
C ASN A 188 -17.33 -5.09 14.72
N LEU A 189 -16.94 -6.33 15.00
CA LEU A 189 -17.84 -7.49 15.09
C LEU A 189 -18.90 -7.40 16.20
N LYS A 190 -18.85 -6.39 17.07
CA LYS A 190 -19.84 -6.11 18.12
C LYS A 190 -20.53 -4.75 17.95
N GLY A 191 -20.13 -3.98 16.94
CA GLY A 191 -20.63 -2.64 16.67
C GLY A 191 -21.57 -2.56 15.46
N PRO A 192 -22.11 -1.37 15.19
CA PRO A 192 -22.86 -1.10 13.96
C PRO A 192 -21.96 -1.07 12.71
N ILE A 193 -22.56 -1.28 11.52
CA ILE A 193 -21.86 -1.23 10.24
C ILE A 193 -21.77 0.23 9.75
N PRO A 194 -20.64 0.72 9.23
CA PRO A 194 -20.57 2.04 8.60
C PRO A 194 -21.40 2.11 7.30
N ALA A 195 -22.28 3.11 7.19
CA ALA A 195 -23.27 3.20 6.09
C ALA A 195 -22.67 3.09 4.67
N HIS A 196 -21.54 3.76 4.42
CA HIS A 196 -20.91 3.82 3.10
C HIS A 196 -20.37 2.47 2.56
N LEU A 197 -20.29 1.42 3.38
CA LEU A 197 -19.77 0.11 2.96
C LEU A 197 -20.83 -0.81 2.35
N LEU A 198 -22.09 -0.39 2.36
CA LEU A 198 -23.25 -1.25 2.06
C LEU A 198 -23.75 -1.14 0.61
N GLY A 199 -22.93 -0.60 -0.30
CA GLY A 199 -23.22 -0.62 -1.73
C GLY A 199 -24.29 0.36 -2.21
N ASN A 200 -24.87 1.16 -1.31
CA ASN A 200 -25.97 2.08 -1.58
C ASN A 200 -25.76 3.40 -0.83
N MET A 201 -26.05 4.54 -1.47
CA MET A 201 -25.83 5.88 -0.90
C MET A 201 -26.48 6.07 0.49
N TRP A 202 -27.64 5.45 0.73
CA TRP A 202 -28.38 5.56 1.99
C TRP A 202 -28.24 4.33 2.88
N ALA A 203 -27.55 3.27 2.40
CA ALA A 203 -27.51 1.96 3.02
C ALA A 203 -28.90 1.32 3.24
N GLN A 204 -29.86 1.66 2.37
CA GLN A 204 -31.23 1.14 2.45
C GLN A 204 -31.35 -0.30 1.90
N GLN A 205 -30.47 -0.68 0.98
CA GLN A 205 -30.39 -2.01 0.36
C GLN A 205 -28.92 -2.38 0.21
N TRP A 206 -28.60 -3.66 0.31
CA TRP A 206 -27.23 -4.18 0.40
C TRP A 206 -26.90 -5.18 -0.72
N ASN A 207 -27.75 -5.31 -1.73
CA ASN A 207 -27.57 -6.24 -2.86
C ASN A 207 -26.33 -5.90 -3.73
N ASN A 208 -25.90 -4.64 -3.75
CA ASN A 208 -24.73 -4.21 -4.53
C ASN A 208 -23.38 -4.71 -3.98
N ILE A 209 -23.36 -5.26 -2.76
CA ILE A 209 -22.17 -5.93 -2.19
C ILE A 209 -22.28 -7.46 -2.25
N TYR A 210 -23.20 -8.00 -3.04
CA TYR A 210 -23.45 -9.44 -3.11
C TYR A 210 -22.24 -10.25 -3.56
N ASP A 211 -21.35 -9.68 -4.38
CA ASP A 211 -20.03 -10.25 -4.74
C ASP A 211 -19.20 -10.67 -3.52
N LEU A 212 -19.31 -9.93 -2.41
CA LEU A 212 -18.64 -10.25 -1.14
C LEU A 212 -19.42 -11.25 -0.28
N MET A 213 -20.70 -11.46 -0.60
CA MET A 213 -21.65 -12.23 0.21
C MET A 213 -21.95 -13.61 -0.37
N VAL A 214 -21.50 -13.93 -1.60
CA VAL A 214 -21.84 -15.17 -2.32
C VAL A 214 -21.51 -16.40 -1.48
N PRO A 215 -22.53 -17.18 -1.04
CA PRO A 215 -22.34 -18.40 -0.27
C PRO A 215 -21.61 -19.51 -1.04
N TYR A 216 -22.02 -19.72 -2.29
CA TYR A 216 -21.52 -20.79 -3.16
C TYR A 216 -21.04 -20.20 -4.49
N PRO A 217 -19.76 -19.76 -4.59
CA PRO A 217 -19.23 -19.07 -5.79
C PRO A 217 -19.19 -19.92 -7.05
N GLU A 218 -19.08 -21.24 -6.90
CA GLU A 218 -19.05 -22.19 -8.03
C GLU A 218 -20.43 -22.39 -8.69
N LYS A 219 -21.50 -21.86 -8.08
CA LYS A 219 -22.86 -21.91 -8.62
C LYS A 219 -23.15 -20.64 -9.42
N PRO A 220 -23.89 -20.76 -10.55
CA PRO A 220 -24.23 -19.60 -11.37
C PRO A 220 -25.06 -18.59 -10.56
N ASN A 221 -24.66 -17.32 -10.63
CA ASN A 221 -25.45 -16.22 -10.07
C ASN A 221 -26.65 -15.95 -10.98
N LEU A 222 -27.83 -15.72 -10.39
CA LEU A 222 -29.04 -15.36 -11.12
C LEU A 222 -29.01 -13.87 -11.47
N ASP A 223 -28.16 -13.51 -12.43
CA ASP A 223 -28.16 -12.19 -13.08
C ASP A 223 -28.15 -12.38 -14.59
N VAL A 224 -29.24 -11.96 -15.24
CA VAL A 224 -29.43 -12.13 -16.69
C VAL A 224 -29.13 -10.86 -17.48
N THR A 225 -28.50 -9.85 -16.86
CA THR A 225 -28.19 -8.57 -17.50
C THR A 225 -27.32 -8.75 -18.75
N SER A 226 -26.27 -9.57 -18.69
CA SER A 226 -25.42 -9.87 -19.85
C SER A 226 -26.23 -10.52 -20.98
N THR A 227 -27.09 -11.48 -20.66
CA THR A 227 -27.95 -12.15 -21.63
C THR A 227 -28.96 -11.20 -22.28
N MET A 228 -29.56 -10.29 -21.51
CA MET A 228 -30.45 -9.25 -22.06
C MET A 228 -29.70 -8.36 -23.07
N VAL A 229 -28.47 -7.95 -22.75
CA VAL A 229 -27.62 -7.14 -23.62
C VAL A 229 -27.21 -7.92 -24.87
N GLU A 230 -26.78 -9.18 -24.74
CA GLU A 230 -26.41 -10.07 -25.85
C GLU A 230 -27.58 -10.32 -26.81
N GLN A 231 -28.80 -10.41 -26.28
CA GLN A 231 -30.03 -10.55 -27.07
C GLN A 231 -30.53 -9.22 -27.67
N GLY A 232 -29.87 -8.09 -27.40
CA GLY A 232 -30.22 -6.78 -27.96
C GLY A 232 -31.50 -6.17 -27.37
N TRP A 233 -31.81 -6.45 -26.10
CA TRP A 233 -32.94 -5.83 -25.40
C TRP A 233 -32.77 -4.31 -25.32
N ASN A 234 -33.89 -3.57 -25.30
CA ASN A 234 -33.96 -2.12 -25.05
C ASN A 234 -35.12 -1.80 -24.09
N ALA A 235 -35.27 -0.56 -23.63
CA ALA A 235 -36.29 -0.24 -22.63
C ALA A 235 -37.70 -0.55 -23.14
N THR A 236 -38.03 -0.17 -24.37
CA THR A 236 -39.36 -0.46 -24.95
C THR A 236 -39.65 -1.96 -24.94
N HIS A 237 -38.66 -2.81 -25.24
CA HIS A 237 -38.82 -4.26 -25.16
C HIS A 237 -39.11 -4.72 -23.73
N MET A 238 -38.41 -4.20 -22.72
CA MET A 238 -38.67 -4.53 -21.30
C MET A 238 -40.10 -4.17 -20.88
N PHE A 239 -40.61 -2.99 -21.26
CA PHE A 239 -42.00 -2.60 -21.01
C PHE A 239 -42.99 -3.50 -21.75
N ARG A 240 -42.68 -3.96 -22.96
CA ARG A 240 -43.53 -4.92 -23.70
C ARG A 240 -43.54 -6.30 -23.07
N VAL A 241 -42.41 -6.77 -22.52
CA VAL A 241 -42.35 -8.02 -21.74
C VAL A 241 -43.21 -7.90 -20.50
N SER A 242 -43.15 -6.77 -19.79
CA SER A 242 -44.01 -6.50 -18.64
C SER A 242 -45.50 -6.40 -19.02
N GLU A 243 -45.87 -5.74 -20.13
CA GLU A 243 -47.25 -5.77 -20.65
C GLU A 243 -47.75 -7.21 -20.91
N LYS A 244 -46.90 -8.05 -21.50
CA LYS A 244 -47.21 -9.48 -21.71
C LYS A 244 -47.41 -10.23 -20.40
N PHE A 245 -46.66 -9.90 -19.35
CA PHE A 245 -46.87 -10.46 -18.02
C PHE A 245 -48.29 -10.17 -17.53
N PHE A 246 -48.68 -8.91 -17.46
CA PHE A 246 -50.01 -8.52 -16.95
C PHE A 246 -51.17 -9.03 -17.82
N THR A 247 -51.04 -8.97 -19.14
CA THR A 247 -52.08 -9.47 -20.06
C THR A 247 -52.21 -10.99 -19.99
N SER A 248 -51.14 -11.74 -19.69
CA SER A 248 -51.22 -13.18 -19.47
C SER A 248 -52.07 -13.56 -18.24
N LEU A 249 -52.19 -12.65 -17.27
CA LEU A 249 -53.07 -12.79 -16.10
C LEU A 249 -54.52 -12.41 -16.43
N GLY A 250 -54.80 -11.90 -17.62
CA GLY A 250 -56.14 -11.40 -18.00
C GLY A 250 -56.42 -9.96 -17.54
N LEU A 251 -55.38 -9.17 -17.26
CA LEU A 251 -55.50 -7.72 -17.04
C LEU A 251 -55.50 -6.94 -18.38
N LEU A 252 -55.69 -5.62 -18.30
CA LEU A 252 -55.87 -4.76 -19.46
C LEU A 252 -54.55 -4.47 -20.20
N GLU A 253 -54.59 -4.28 -21.51
CA GLU A 253 -53.44 -3.78 -22.29
C GLU A 253 -53.15 -2.31 -21.96
N MET A 254 -51.90 -1.87 -22.16
CA MET A 254 -51.55 -0.46 -22.01
C MET A 254 -52.18 0.36 -23.15
N PRO A 255 -52.81 1.52 -22.86
CA PRO A 255 -53.45 2.34 -23.88
C PRO A 255 -52.41 2.95 -24.84
N PRO A 256 -52.80 3.33 -26.08
CA PRO A 256 -51.89 3.98 -27.02
C PRO A 256 -51.18 5.22 -26.44
N GLU A 257 -51.90 6.05 -25.67
CA GLU A 257 -51.37 7.25 -25.03
C GLU A 257 -50.22 6.95 -24.06
N PHE A 258 -50.20 5.77 -23.43
CA PHE A 258 -49.09 5.34 -22.58
C PHE A 258 -47.79 5.26 -23.39
N TRP A 259 -47.83 4.58 -24.54
CA TRP A 259 -46.66 4.39 -25.40
C TRP A 259 -46.21 5.69 -26.07
N ASP A 260 -47.17 6.52 -26.50
CA ASP A 260 -46.87 7.76 -27.22
C ASP A 260 -46.28 8.86 -26.33
N LYS A 261 -46.59 8.85 -25.02
CA LYS A 261 -46.33 9.98 -24.13
C LYS A 261 -45.52 9.67 -22.89
N SER A 262 -45.28 8.39 -22.55
CA SER A 262 -44.41 8.02 -21.43
C SER A 262 -42.94 8.29 -21.76
N MET A 263 -42.16 8.58 -20.72
CA MET A 263 -40.71 8.66 -20.83
C MET A 263 -40.14 7.34 -20.33
N LEU A 264 -39.81 6.43 -21.25
CA LEU A 264 -39.27 5.11 -20.94
C LEU A 264 -37.74 5.10 -20.85
N GLU A 265 -37.08 6.11 -21.40
CA GLU A 265 -35.62 6.27 -21.45
C GLU A 265 -35.25 7.74 -21.16
N LYS A 266 -34.01 7.98 -20.71
CA LYS A 266 -33.50 9.34 -20.48
C LYS A 266 -33.42 10.09 -21.83
N PRO A 267 -33.98 11.30 -21.97
CA PRO A 267 -33.87 12.08 -23.20
C PRO A 267 -32.41 12.44 -23.53
N THR A 268 -32.05 12.38 -24.81
CA THR A 268 -30.70 12.71 -25.30
C THR A 268 -30.57 14.15 -25.79
N ASP A 269 -31.59 14.99 -25.59
CA ASP A 269 -31.66 16.37 -26.08
C ASP A 269 -31.09 17.42 -25.11
N GLY A 270 -30.37 16.97 -24.07
CA GLY A 270 -29.68 17.83 -23.11
C GLY A 270 -30.59 18.42 -22.02
N ARG A 271 -31.88 18.06 -21.97
CA ARG A 271 -32.77 18.47 -20.89
C ARG A 271 -32.44 17.70 -19.59
N GLU A 272 -32.39 18.39 -18.46
CA GLU A 272 -32.27 17.75 -17.15
C GLU A 272 -33.63 17.16 -16.74
N VAL A 273 -33.64 15.91 -16.27
CA VAL A 273 -34.86 15.19 -15.84
C VAL A 273 -34.63 14.49 -14.51
N VAL A 274 -35.68 14.38 -13.70
CA VAL A 274 -35.68 13.55 -12.49
C VAL A 274 -35.88 12.09 -12.90
N CYS A 275 -34.82 11.28 -12.81
CA CYS A 275 -34.81 9.88 -13.23
C CYS A 275 -35.47 8.89 -12.25
N HIS A 276 -35.93 9.35 -11.08
CA HIS A 276 -36.73 8.52 -10.18
C HIS A 276 -38.02 8.06 -10.88
N ALA A 277 -38.22 6.74 -10.93
CA ALA A 277 -39.37 6.10 -11.56
C ALA A 277 -40.69 6.55 -10.91
N SER A 278 -41.73 6.71 -11.72
CA SER A 278 -43.07 7.06 -11.25
C SER A 278 -44.12 6.80 -12.32
N ALA A 279 -45.31 6.39 -11.89
CA ALA A 279 -46.51 6.28 -12.70
C ALA A 279 -47.51 7.41 -12.39
N TRP A 280 -48.31 7.81 -13.39
CA TRP A 280 -49.22 8.95 -13.32
C TRP A 280 -50.61 8.65 -13.92
N ASP A 281 -51.67 8.96 -13.18
CA ASP A 281 -53.07 9.08 -13.67
C ASP A 281 -53.37 10.56 -13.97
N PHE A 282 -53.72 10.89 -15.22
CA PHE A 282 -54.09 12.26 -15.62
C PHE A 282 -55.58 12.57 -15.43
N TYR A 283 -56.30 11.71 -14.69
CA TYR A 283 -57.70 11.86 -14.25
C TYR A 283 -58.76 11.96 -15.34
N ASN A 284 -58.38 11.78 -16.61
CA ASN A 284 -59.29 11.84 -17.77
C ASN A 284 -59.79 10.46 -18.25
N ARG A 285 -59.46 9.39 -17.52
CA ARG A 285 -59.79 7.98 -17.80
C ARG A 285 -59.14 7.36 -19.05
N LYS A 286 -58.21 8.08 -19.69
CA LYS A 286 -57.58 7.66 -20.95
C LYS A 286 -56.05 7.70 -20.89
N ASP A 287 -55.50 8.74 -20.27
CA ASP A 287 -54.08 9.06 -20.30
C ASP A 287 -53.41 8.63 -18.98
N PHE A 288 -52.56 7.61 -19.09
CA PHE A 288 -51.79 7.04 -17.99
C PHE A 288 -50.34 6.89 -18.47
N ARG A 289 -49.36 7.34 -17.69
CA ARG A 289 -47.97 7.40 -18.16
C ARG A 289 -46.98 6.98 -17.10
N ILE A 290 -45.79 6.58 -17.54
CA ILE A 290 -44.61 6.39 -16.70
C ILE A 290 -43.52 7.40 -17.07
N LYS A 291 -42.74 7.77 -16.07
CA LYS A 291 -41.47 8.49 -16.23
C LYS A 291 -40.37 7.68 -15.56
N GLN A 292 -39.48 7.07 -16.35
CA GLN A 292 -38.35 6.25 -15.89
C GLN A 292 -37.16 6.40 -16.86
N CYS A 293 -35.95 6.48 -16.31
CA CYS A 293 -34.71 6.47 -17.11
C CYS A 293 -34.17 5.04 -17.21
N THR A 294 -34.88 4.18 -17.94
CA THR A 294 -34.61 2.73 -17.94
C THR A 294 -33.29 2.41 -18.64
N THR A 295 -32.44 1.61 -17.99
CA THR A 295 -31.26 0.97 -18.58
C THR A 295 -31.49 -0.54 -18.68
N VAL A 296 -30.76 -1.22 -19.56
CA VAL A 296 -30.95 -2.66 -19.82
C VAL A 296 -30.24 -3.49 -18.74
N THR A 297 -30.87 -3.62 -17.58
CA THR A 297 -30.41 -4.49 -16.48
C THR A 297 -31.57 -5.32 -15.91
N MET A 298 -31.22 -6.42 -15.22
CA MET A 298 -32.21 -7.23 -14.51
C MET A 298 -32.92 -6.45 -13.39
N GLU A 299 -32.22 -5.56 -12.69
CA GLU A 299 -32.82 -4.68 -11.69
C GLU A 299 -33.88 -3.75 -12.30
N GLN A 300 -33.55 -3.10 -13.42
CA GLN A 300 -34.49 -2.24 -14.13
C GLN A 300 -35.67 -3.04 -14.70
N LEU A 301 -35.49 -4.32 -15.04
CA LEU A 301 -36.60 -5.19 -15.44
C LEU A 301 -37.62 -5.31 -14.30
N PHE A 302 -37.18 -5.41 -13.05
CA PHE A 302 -38.07 -5.45 -11.89
C PHE A 302 -38.77 -4.11 -11.67
N THR A 303 -38.04 -2.99 -11.77
CA THR A 303 -38.63 -1.64 -11.68
C THR A 303 -39.71 -1.43 -12.75
N VAL A 304 -39.48 -1.88 -13.99
CA VAL A 304 -40.48 -1.78 -15.06
C VAL A 304 -41.76 -2.56 -14.72
N HIS A 305 -41.66 -3.76 -14.15
CA HIS A 305 -42.84 -4.51 -13.71
C HIS A 305 -43.56 -3.83 -12.54
N HIS A 306 -42.82 -3.25 -11.59
CA HIS A 306 -43.37 -2.49 -10.48
C HIS A 306 -44.19 -1.29 -10.96
N GLU A 307 -43.60 -0.43 -11.79
CA GLU A 307 -44.27 0.79 -12.28
C GLU A 307 -45.46 0.49 -13.19
N MET A 308 -45.35 -0.55 -14.03
CA MET A 308 -46.49 -0.99 -14.83
C MET A 308 -47.62 -1.59 -13.98
N GLY A 309 -47.30 -2.14 -12.80
CA GLY A 309 -48.30 -2.52 -11.80
C GLY A 309 -49.12 -1.32 -11.31
N HIS A 310 -48.50 -0.16 -11.10
CA HIS A 310 -49.24 1.07 -10.79
C HIS A 310 -50.17 1.51 -11.92
N VAL A 311 -49.70 1.45 -13.17
CA VAL A 311 -50.55 1.77 -14.33
C VAL A 311 -51.71 0.79 -14.46
N GLN A 312 -51.50 -0.50 -14.20
CA GLN A 312 -52.61 -1.46 -14.13
C GLN A 312 -53.63 -1.07 -13.07
N TYR A 313 -53.17 -0.69 -11.88
CA TYR A 313 -54.04 -0.17 -10.83
C TYR A 313 -54.94 0.98 -11.36
N TYR A 314 -54.33 1.94 -12.07
CA TYR A 314 -55.05 3.08 -12.64
C TYR A 314 -56.09 2.66 -13.68
N LEU A 315 -55.73 1.72 -14.54
CA LEU A 315 -56.61 1.20 -15.59
C LEU A 315 -57.85 0.49 -15.02
N GLN A 316 -57.71 -0.26 -13.92
CA GLN A 316 -58.82 -1.01 -13.33
C GLN A 316 -59.84 -0.12 -12.61
N TYR A 317 -59.39 0.91 -11.87
CA TYR A 317 -60.31 1.79 -11.15
C TYR A 317 -60.75 3.05 -11.93
N LYS A 318 -60.34 3.21 -13.19
CA LYS A 318 -60.51 4.48 -13.96
C LYS A 318 -61.94 4.99 -14.06
N ASP A 319 -62.94 4.14 -13.82
CA ASP A 319 -64.36 4.51 -13.86
C ASP A 319 -64.96 4.84 -12.48
N GLN A 320 -64.21 4.65 -11.39
CA GLN A 320 -64.56 5.12 -10.06
C GLN A 320 -64.61 6.67 -9.98
N PRO A 321 -65.34 7.24 -9.00
CA PRO A 321 -65.19 8.65 -8.64
C PRO A 321 -63.74 9.02 -8.34
N VAL A 322 -63.32 10.26 -8.62
CA VAL A 322 -61.92 10.71 -8.42
C VAL A 322 -61.45 10.47 -6.98
N SER A 323 -62.32 10.67 -5.99
CA SER A 323 -62.01 10.40 -4.57
C SER A 323 -61.72 8.93 -4.23
N PHE A 324 -62.05 7.99 -5.12
CA PHE A 324 -61.76 6.55 -4.97
C PHE A 324 -60.64 6.04 -5.89
N ARG A 325 -60.07 6.90 -6.75
CA ARG A 325 -58.96 6.56 -7.66
C ARG A 325 -57.62 6.63 -6.96
N SER A 326 -57.46 5.76 -5.98
CA SER A 326 -56.23 5.53 -5.23
C SER A 326 -56.24 4.09 -4.72
N GLY A 327 -55.09 3.57 -4.31
CA GLY A 327 -55.08 2.28 -3.62
C GLY A 327 -55.80 2.35 -2.28
N ALA A 328 -56.20 1.18 -1.74
CA ALA A 328 -56.92 1.08 -0.47
C ALA A 328 -56.23 1.83 0.69
N ASN A 329 -54.90 1.80 0.71
CA ASN A 329 -54.02 2.74 1.41
C ASN A 329 -52.69 2.84 0.61
N PRO A 330 -51.77 3.76 0.95
CA PRO A 330 -50.53 3.90 0.20
C PRO A 330 -49.67 2.64 0.13
N GLY A 331 -49.52 1.91 1.25
CA GLY A 331 -48.74 0.67 1.25
C GLY A 331 -49.37 -0.45 0.42
N PHE A 332 -50.70 -0.50 0.37
CA PHE A 332 -51.45 -1.40 -0.50
C PHE A 332 -51.19 -1.10 -1.98
N HIS A 333 -51.08 0.19 -2.35
CA HIS A 333 -50.78 0.61 -3.71
C HIS A 333 -49.36 0.17 -4.15
N GLU A 334 -48.37 0.37 -3.27
CA GLU A 334 -46.98 -0.07 -3.50
C GLU A 334 -46.87 -1.59 -3.60
N ALA A 335 -47.58 -2.34 -2.73
CA ALA A 335 -47.51 -3.80 -2.66
C ALA A 335 -47.90 -4.50 -3.96
N ILE A 336 -48.80 -3.90 -4.74
CA ILE A 336 -49.22 -4.42 -6.05
C ILE A 336 -48.09 -4.36 -7.08
N GLY A 337 -47.31 -3.29 -7.12
CA GLY A 337 -46.15 -3.21 -8.00
C GLY A 337 -45.08 -4.22 -7.57
N ASP A 338 -44.81 -4.24 -6.26
CA ASP A 338 -43.77 -5.06 -5.63
C ASP A 338 -44.03 -6.56 -5.82
N VAL A 339 -45.26 -7.05 -5.67
CA VAL A 339 -45.58 -8.49 -5.77
C VAL A 339 -45.30 -9.09 -7.16
N MET A 340 -45.34 -8.27 -8.22
CA MET A 340 -45.03 -8.74 -9.57
C MET A 340 -43.55 -9.10 -9.71
N SER A 341 -42.67 -8.32 -9.07
CA SER A 341 -41.22 -8.56 -9.09
C SER A 341 -40.82 -9.92 -8.49
N LEU A 342 -41.59 -10.41 -7.51
CA LEU A 342 -41.36 -11.72 -6.89
C LEU A 342 -41.56 -12.87 -7.88
N SER A 343 -42.54 -12.78 -8.79
CA SER A 343 -42.76 -13.82 -9.82
C SER A 343 -41.75 -13.73 -10.96
N VAL A 344 -41.46 -12.50 -11.41
CA VAL A 344 -40.55 -12.23 -12.53
C VAL A 344 -39.10 -12.60 -12.22
N SER A 345 -38.70 -12.54 -10.94
CA SER A 345 -37.35 -12.86 -10.50
C SER A 345 -37.04 -14.36 -10.38
N THR A 346 -38.02 -15.24 -10.60
CA THR A 346 -37.81 -16.69 -10.48
C THR A 346 -37.02 -17.27 -11.66
N PRO A 347 -36.14 -18.27 -11.45
CA PRO A 347 -35.44 -18.94 -12.55
C PRO A 347 -36.38 -19.55 -13.59
N SER A 348 -37.52 -20.07 -13.14
CA SER A 348 -38.57 -20.63 -14.00
C SER A 348 -39.18 -19.57 -14.93
N HIS A 349 -39.47 -18.37 -14.41
CA HIS A 349 -39.95 -17.25 -15.22
C HIS A 349 -38.91 -16.78 -16.24
N LEU A 350 -37.67 -16.56 -15.78
CA LEU A 350 -36.58 -16.09 -16.63
C LEU A 350 -36.29 -17.06 -17.79
N LYS A 351 -36.45 -18.37 -17.56
CA LYS A 351 -36.39 -19.38 -18.61
C LYS A 351 -37.54 -19.25 -19.61
N GLU A 352 -38.77 -19.08 -19.12
CA GLU A 352 -39.97 -18.96 -19.96
C GLU A 352 -39.91 -17.75 -20.90
N ILE A 353 -39.31 -16.63 -20.45
CA ILE A 353 -39.08 -15.44 -21.29
C ILE A 353 -37.77 -15.49 -22.10
N GLY A 354 -37.04 -16.61 -22.06
CA GLY A 354 -35.86 -16.85 -22.89
C GLY A 354 -34.55 -16.23 -22.40
N LEU A 355 -34.48 -15.77 -21.14
CA LEU A 355 -33.27 -15.23 -20.52
C LEU A 355 -32.40 -16.28 -19.82
N LEU A 356 -32.92 -17.50 -19.62
CA LEU A 356 -32.14 -18.64 -19.11
C LEU A 356 -32.34 -19.88 -19.98
N SER A 357 -31.27 -20.66 -20.18
CA SER A 357 -31.34 -21.94 -20.88
C SER A 357 -31.93 -23.07 -20.03
N SER A 358 -31.74 -23.00 -18.70
CA SER A 358 -32.25 -23.97 -17.73
C SER A 358 -32.60 -23.28 -16.41
N ALA A 359 -33.67 -23.74 -15.75
CA ALA A 359 -34.00 -23.37 -14.38
C ALA A 359 -33.36 -24.40 -13.45
N THR A 360 -32.23 -24.07 -12.83
CA THR A 360 -31.56 -24.94 -11.86
C THR A 360 -32.07 -24.55 -10.48
N GLU A 361 -32.85 -25.44 -9.84
CA GLU A 361 -33.46 -25.21 -8.52
C GLU A 361 -32.86 -26.16 -7.48
N ASP A 362 -31.53 -26.19 -7.36
CA ASP A 362 -30.84 -26.91 -6.28
C ASP A 362 -30.64 -26.02 -5.05
N ALA A 363 -30.47 -26.64 -3.89
CA ALA A 363 -30.43 -25.94 -2.60
C ALA A 363 -29.37 -24.81 -2.55
N GLU A 364 -28.17 -25.03 -3.11
CA GLU A 364 -27.09 -24.04 -3.09
C GLU A 364 -27.44 -22.82 -3.96
N SER A 365 -28.00 -23.06 -5.14
CA SER A 365 -28.50 -22.01 -6.04
C SER A 365 -29.65 -21.22 -5.42
N SER A 366 -30.58 -21.90 -4.73
CA SER A 366 -31.68 -21.25 -4.01
C SER A 366 -31.18 -20.39 -2.85
N ILE A 367 -30.17 -20.82 -2.10
CA ILE A 367 -29.56 -20.01 -1.03
C ILE A 367 -28.87 -18.78 -1.60
N ASN A 368 -28.13 -18.91 -2.70
CA ASN A 368 -27.54 -17.78 -3.40
C ASN A 368 -28.60 -16.73 -3.77
N TYR A 369 -29.70 -17.15 -4.42
CA TYR A 369 -30.82 -16.28 -4.81
C TYR A 369 -31.49 -15.64 -3.60
N LEU A 370 -31.88 -16.44 -2.59
CA LEU A 370 -32.58 -15.96 -1.41
C LEU A 370 -31.74 -14.99 -0.59
N LEU A 371 -30.42 -15.18 -0.51
CA LEU A 371 -29.53 -14.22 0.16
C LEU A 371 -29.48 -12.89 -0.59
N LYS A 372 -29.37 -12.91 -1.93
CA LYS A 372 -29.43 -11.69 -2.76
C LYS A 372 -30.76 -10.95 -2.52
N MET A 373 -31.87 -11.68 -2.53
CA MET A 373 -33.21 -11.13 -2.22
C MET A 373 -33.30 -10.61 -0.79
N ALA A 374 -32.65 -11.24 0.19
CA ALA A 374 -32.64 -10.77 1.57
C ALA A 374 -31.86 -9.47 1.73
N LEU A 375 -30.71 -9.34 1.06
CA LEU A 375 -29.93 -8.09 1.02
C LEU A 375 -30.70 -6.94 0.37
N GLU A 376 -31.69 -7.22 -0.48
CA GLU A 376 -32.56 -6.20 -1.08
C GLU A 376 -33.80 -5.91 -0.21
N LYS A 377 -34.58 -6.93 0.13
CA LYS A 377 -35.90 -6.76 0.77
C LYS A 377 -35.83 -6.74 2.30
N ILE A 378 -35.06 -7.64 2.91
CA ILE A 378 -34.93 -7.73 4.38
C ILE A 378 -34.09 -6.59 4.93
N ALA A 379 -32.97 -6.27 4.26
CA ALA A 379 -32.10 -5.16 4.67
C ALA A 379 -32.81 -3.80 4.69
N PHE A 380 -33.82 -3.62 3.82
CA PHE A 380 -34.59 -2.41 3.67
C PHE A 380 -35.64 -2.18 4.76
N LEU A 381 -36.25 -3.24 5.29
CA LEU A 381 -37.39 -3.13 6.21
C LEU A 381 -37.13 -2.19 7.40
N PRO A 382 -36.01 -2.27 8.13
CA PRO A 382 -35.80 -1.35 9.25
C PRO A 382 -35.57 0.10 8.77
N PHE A 383 -35.00 0.32 7.58
CA PHE A 383 -34.88 1.65 6.98
C PHE A 383 -36.26 2.23 6.64
N GLY A 384 -37.11 1.41 6.00
CA GLY A 384 -38.49 1.76 5.66
C GLY A 384 -39.32 2.14 6.88
N TYR A 385 -39.13 1.40 7.97
CA TYR A 385 -39.79 1.62 9.26
C TYR A 385 -39.34 2.92 9.93
N LEU A 386 -38.03 3.15 10.07
CA LEU A 386 -37.50 4.22 10.91
C LEU A 386 -37.66 5.63 10.32
N ILE A 387 -37.75 5.77 9.00
CA ILE A 387 -37.79 7.10 8.37
C ILE A 387 -39.00 7.89 8.82
N ASP A 388 -40.19 7.32 8.68
CA ASP A 388 -41.41 8.03 9.05
C ASP A 388 -41.59 8.09 10.57
N GLN A 389 -41.04 7.13 11.34
CA GLN A 389 -40.92 7.28 12.80
C GLN A 389 -40.15 8.55 13.18
N TRP A 390 -39.02 8.81 12.52
CA TRP A 390 -38.28 10.08 12.68
C TRP A 390 -39.13 11.28 12.26
N ARG A 391 -39.83 11.22 11.11
CA ARG A 391 -40.64 12.34 10.63
C ARG A 391 -41.85 12.62 11.50
N TRP A 392 -42.51 11.60 12.04
CA TRP A 392 -43.62 11.75 12.98
C TRP A 392 -43.15 12.45 14.25
N ASN A 393 -41.97 12.08 14.76
CA ASN A 393 -41.34 12.78 15.88
C ASN A 393 -40.95 14.23 15.55
N VAL A 394 -40.58 14.52 14.30
CA VAL A 394 -40.36 15.90 13.86
C VAL A 394 -41.68 16.69 13.80
N PHE A 395 -42.74 16.12 13.22
CA PHE A 395 -44.03 16.78 13.09
C PHE A 395 -44.73 17.00 14.43
N ASN A 396 -44.67 16.05 15.36
CA ASN A 396 -45.25 16.19 16.69
C ASN A 396 -44.39 17.02 17.66
N GLY A 397 -43.14 17.35 17.28
CA GLY A 397 -42.20 18.17 18.04
C GLY A 397 -41.33 17.41 19.05
N HIS A 398 -41.42 16.08 19.13
CA HIS A 398 -40.55 15.24 19.98
C HIS A 398 -39.08 15.31 19.56
N THR A 399 -38.82 15.41 18.25
CA THR A 399 -37.51 15.68 17.66
C THR A 399 -37.44 17.16 17.23
N PRO A 400 -36.96 18.07 18.10
CA PRO A 400 -36.81 19.48 17.75
C PRO A 400 -35.71 19.68 16.69
N PRO A 401 -35.67 20.84 15.99
CA PRO A 401 -34.66 21.13 14.99
C PRO A 401 -33.23 20.84 15.44
N SER A 402 -32.87 21.18 16.68
CA SER A 402 -31.53 20.95 17.25
C SER A 402 -31.17 19.48 17.53
N ARG A 403 -32.03 18.54 17.16
CA ARG A 403 -31.81 17.08 17.29
C ARG A 403 -32.09 16.32 16.00
N TYR A 404 -32.41 17.01 14.91
CA TYR A 404 -32.77 16.38 13.63
C TYR A 404 -31.77 15.31 13.21
N ASN A 405 -30.47 15.63 13.28
CA ASN A 405 -29.44 14.72 12.83
C ASN A 405 -29.09 13.66 13.88
N TYR A 406 -29.04 14.04 15.16
CA TYR A 406 -28.79 13.08 16.24
C TYR A 406 -29.87 11.99 16.32
N ASP A 407 -31.15 12.37 16.35
CA ASP A 407 -32.26 11.40 16.48
C ASP A 407 -32.36 10.52 15.22
N TRP A 408 -32.03 11.05 14.04
CA TRP A 408 -31.93 10.27 12.81
C TRP A 408 -30.91 9.13 12.94
N TRP A 409 -29.69 9.44 13.37
CA TRP A 409 -28.64 8.43 13.53
C TRP A 409 -28.88 7.49 14.71
N TYR A 410 -29.52 7.97 15.77
CA TYR A 410 -29.97 7.12 16.86
C TYR A 410 -30.95 6.05 16.36
N LEU A 411 -31.99 6.45 15.62
CA LEU A 411 -32.98 5.51 15.06
C LEU A 411 -32.35 4.55 14.05
N ARG A 412 -31.47 5.05 13.18
CA ARG A 412 -30.69 4.19 12.26
C ARG A 412 -29.83 3.16 12.98
N THR A 413 -29.16 3.55 14.06
CA THR A 413 -28.37 2.61 14.85
C THR A 413 -29.29 1.64 15.60
N LYS A 414 -30.40 2.11 16.18
CA LYS A 414 -31.36 1.30 16.94
C LYS A 414 -32.05 0.22 16.11
N TYR A 415 -32.47 0.53 14.89
CA TYR A 415 -33.27 -0.40 14.08
C TYR A 415 -32.47 -1.08 12.97
N GLN A 416 -31.44 -0.45 12.40
CA GLN A 416 -30.61 -1.08 11.37
C GLN A 416 -29.24 -1.57 11.88
N GLY A 417 -28.76 -1.10 13.03
CA GLY A 417 -27.37 -1.34 13.40
C GLY A 417 -26.38 -0.74 12.39
N ILE A 418 -26.72 0.41 11.81
CA ILE A 418 -25.86 1.15 10.88
C ILE A 418 -25.51 2.49 11.49
N CYS A 419 -24.23 2.87 11.41
CA CYS A 419 -23.72 4.13 11.94
C CYS A 419 -23.23 5.08 10.84
N ALA A 420 -23.08 6.35 11.23
CA ALA A 420 -22.43 7.34 10.39
C ALA A 420 -20.95 6.95 10.24
N PRO A 421 -20.41 6.97 9.01
CA PRO A 421 -19.03 6.55 8.76
C PRO A 421 -18.00 7.63 9.12
N ILE A 422 -18.46 8.84 9.43
CA ILE A 422 -17.67 9.95 9.94
C ILE A 422 -18.49 10.69 11.01
N SER A 423 -17.82 11.42 11.89
CA SER A 423 -18.49 12.22 12.93
C SER A 423 -19.44 13.24 12.30
N ARG A 424 -20.67 13.31 12.83
CA ARG A 424 -21.72 14.22 12.39
C ARG A 424 -22.21 15.05 13.56
N ASN A 425 -22.52 16.33 13.31
CA ASN A 425 -23.02 17.25 14.32
C ASN A 425 -24.34 17.92 13.85
N GLU A 426 -24.88 18.84 14.65
CA GLU A 426 -26.19 19.48 14.39
C GLU A 426 -26.22 20.46 13.20
N SER A 427 -25.04 20.83 12.66
CA SER A 427 -24.96 21.56 11.39
C SER A 427 -25.18 20.65 10.17
N ASN A 428 -25.06 19.34 10.35
CA ASN A 428 -25.37 18.36 9.31
C ASN A 428 -26.88 18.08 9.27
N PHE A 429 -27.39 17.75 8.09
CA PHE A 429 -28.77 17.31 7.89
C PHE A 429 -28.83 16.10 6.95
N ASP A 430 -28.28 14.99 7.42
CA ASP A 430 -28.23 13.73 6.70
C ASP A 430 -29.60 13.18 6.27
N PRO A 431 -30.71 13.31 7.03
CA PRO A 431 -32.04 12.92 6.51
C PRO A 431 -32.43 13.67 5.22
N GLY A 432 -32.02 14.94 5.08
CA GLY A 432 -32.28 15.72 3.86
C GLY A 432 -31.62 15.14 2.60
N ALA A 433 -30.59 14.31 2.75
CA ALA A 433 -29.91 13.67 1.64
C ALA A 433 -30.71 12.50 1.01
N LYS A 434 -31.90 12.17 1.53
CA LYS A 434 -32.83 11.16 0.98
C LYS A 434 -34.07 11.84 0.41
N TYR A 435 -34.31 11.70 -0.90
CA TYR A 435 -35.36 12.39 -1.67
C TYR A 435 -36.74 12.51 -1.00
N HIS A 436 -37.22 11.43 -0.37
CA HIS A 436 -38.55 11.40 0.24
C HIS A 436 -38.75 12.40 1.38
N ILE A 437 -37.66 12.91 1.97
CA ILE A 437 -37.68 14.00 2.96
C ILE A 437 -37.98 15.35 2.29
N PRO A 438 -37.14 15.90 1.38
CA PRO A 438 -37.44 17.16 0.67
C PRO A 438 -38.68 17.07 -0.24
N GLY A 439 -38.93 15.93 -0.89
CA GLY A 439 -40.13 15.71 -1.71
C GLY A 439 -41.39 15.38 -0.91
N ASN A 440 -41.33 15.45 0.41
CA ASN A 440 -42.42 15.24 1.36
C ASN A 440 -43.33 14.01 1.09
N THR A 441 -42.75 12.89 0.67
CA THR A 441 -43.50 11.67 0.38
C THR A 441 -43.40 10.71 1.57
N PRO A 442 -44.52 10.25 2.16
CA PRO A 442 -44.50 9.32 3.30
C PRO A 442 -43.80 8.01 2.94
N TYR A 443 -42.82 7.61 3.73
CA TYR A 443 -41.96 6.46 3.45
C TYR A 443 -42.48 5.14 4.03
N ILE A 444 -43.31 5.19 5.07
CA ILE A 444 -43.84 4.00 5.76
C ILE A 444 -44.65 3.09 4.82
N ARG A 445 -45.14 3.65 3.71
CA ARG A 445 -45.81 2.90 2.64
C ARG A 445 -44.97 1.74 2.14
N TYR A 446 -43.64 1.89 2.06
CA TYR A 446 -42.77 0.83 1.56
C TYR A 446 -42.55 -0.27 2.59
N PHE A 447 -42.52 0.06 3.88
CA PHE A 447 -42.50 -0.96 4.93
C PHE A 447 -43.78 -1.81 4.88
N VAL A 448 -44.94 -1.14 4.85
CA VAL A 448 -46.24 -1.82 4.72
C VAL A 448 -46.32 -2.61 3.42
N SER A 449 -45.82 -2.05 2.31
CA SER A 449 -45.71 -2.73 1.02
C SER A 449 -44.98 -4.05 1.15
N PHE A 450 -43.85 -4.05 1.85
CA PHE A 450 -43.01 -5.22 1.95
C PHE A 450 -43.61 -6.32 2.82
N ILE A 451 -44.53 -6.00 3.72
CA ILE A 451 -45.31 -7.03 4.42
C ILE A 451 -46.41 -7.56 3.52
N LEU A 452 -47.21 -6.65 2.94
CA LEU A 452 -48.38 -7.00 2.13
C LEU A 452 -48.02 -7.75 0.85
N GLN A 453 -46.92 -7.42 0.18
CA GLN A 453 -46.52 -8.05 -1.07
C GLN A 453 -46.35 -9.57 -0.93
N PHE A 454 -45.82 -10.07 0.20
CA PHE A 454 -45.65 -11.50 0.41
C PHE A 454 -46.97 -12.18 0.82
N GLN A 455 -47.84 -11.49 1.56
CA GLN A 455 -49.20 -11.99 1.82
C GLN A 455 -49.99 -12.10 0.51
N PHE A 456 -49.87 -11.11 -0.38
CA PHE A 456 -50.47 -11.14 -1.72
C PHE A 456 -49.86 -12.25 -2.56
N HIS A 457 -48.53 -12.36 -2.58
CA HIS A 457 -47.83 -13.40 -3.33
C HIS A 457 -48.33 -14.78 -2.92
N LYS A 458 -48.38 -15.08 -1.63
CA LYS A 458 -48.89 -16.34 -1.10
C LYS A 458 -50.32 -16.63 -1.56
N ALA A 459 -51.22 -15.66 -1.47
CA ALA A 459 -52.61 -15.82 -1.92
C ALA A 459 -52.72 -16.03 -3.44
N LEU A 460 -51.93 -15.32 -4.23
CA LEU A 460 -51.90 -15.46 -5.70
C LEU A 460 -51.27 -16.79 -6.13
N CYS A 461 -50.24 -17.25 -5.45
CA CYS A 461 -49.62 -18.57 -5.65
C CYS A 461 -50.59 -19.71 -5.35
N GLN A 462 -51.37 -19.59 -4.28
CA GLN A 462 -52.44 -20.54 -3.99
C GLN A 462 -53.51 -20.54 -5.09
N ALA A 463 -53.88 -19.36 -5.61
CA ALA A 463 -54.80 -19.25 -6.73
C ALA A 463 -54.24 -19.82 -8.05
N ALA A 464 -52.91 -19.75 -8.23
CA ALA A 464 -52.19 -20.39 -9.32
C ALA A 464 -51.95 -21.90 -9.12
N ASN A 465 -52.49 -22.50 -8.04
CA ASN A 465 -52.31 -23.91 -7.68
C ASN A 465 -50.83 -24.33 -7.48
N HIS A 466 -49.97 -23.40 -7.02
CA HIS A 466 -48.58 -23.70 -6.70
C HIS A 466 -48.47 -24.57 -5.44
N THR A 467 -47.65 -25.63 -5.51
CA THR A 467 -47.44 -26.58 -4.38
C THR A 467 -46.00 -26.61 -3.86
N GLY A 468 -45.07 -25.90 -4.51
CA GLY A 468 -43.67 -25.84 -4.11
C GLY A 468 -43.39 -24.80 -3.00
N PRO A 469 -42.12 -24.61 -2.62
CA PRO A 469 -41.72 -23.51 -1.74
C PRO A 469 -42.19 -22.16 -2.28
N LEU A 470 -42.62 -21.25 -1.41
CA LEU A 470 -43.21 -19.98 -1.83
C LEU A 470 -42.29 -19.17 -2.77
N HIS A 471 -40.96 -19.19 -2.54
CA HIS A 471 -39.97 -18.47 -3.37
C HIS A 471 -39.75 -19.03 -4.78
N THR A 472 -40.37 -20.16 -5.11
CA THR A 472 -40.33 -20.75 -6.46
C THR A 472 -41.59 -20.47 -7.27
N CYS A 473 -42.56 -19.76 -6.68
CA CYS A 473 -43.84 -19.51 -7.32
C CYS A 473 -43.73 -18.45 -8.42
N ASP A 474 -44.22 -18.79 -9.62
CA ASP A 474 -44.47 -17.85 -10.71
C ASP A 474 -45.97 -17.87 -11.05
N ILE A 475 -46.62 -16.71 -10.96
CA ILE A 475 -48.05 -16.57 -11.28
C ILE A 475 -48.30 -16.32 -12.78
N TYR A 476 -47.26 -16.18 -13.60
CA TYR A 476 -47.36 -15.93 -15.03
C TYR A 476 -48.33 -16.91 -15.71
N LYS A 477 -49.21 -16.40 -16.59
CA LYS A 477 -50.30 -17.14 -17.27
C LYS A 477 -51.40 -17.73 -16.36
N SER A 478 -51.43 -17.40 -15.06
CA SER A 478 -52.54 -17.79 -14.17
C SER A 478 -53.68 -16.79 -14.23
N THR A 479 -54.72 -17.13 -14.98
CA THR A 479 -55.94 -16.30 -15.08
C THR A 479 -56.72 -16.24 -13.77
N GLU A 480 -56.60 -17.26 -12.93
CA GLU A 480 -57.21 -17.37 -11.61
C GLU A 480 -56.57 -16.39 -10.63
N ALA A 481 -55.23 -16.32 -10.61
CA ALA A 481 -54.49 -15.32 -9.85
C ALA A 481 -54.81 -13.90 -10.36
N GLY A 482 -54.85 -13.73 -11.68
CA GLY A 482 -55.21 -12.46 -12.29
C GLY A 482 -56.64 -11.99 -12.01
N ALA A 483 -57.61 -12.90 -11.92
CA ALA A 483 -58.98 -12.55 -11.54
C ALA A 483 -59.07 -12.00 -10.11
N LYS A 484 -58.36 -12.63 -9.16
CA LYS A 484 -58.22 -12.11 -7.78
C LYS A 484 -57.53 -10.76 -7.74
N LEU A 485 -56.45 -10.61 -8.52
CA LEU A 485 -55.72 -9.35 -8.61
C LEU A 485 -56.62 -8.23 -9.15
N ARG A 486 -57.38 -8.49 -10.23
CA ARG A 486 -58.32 -7.52 -10.81
C ARG A 486 -59.36 -7.05 -9.79
N GLU A 487 -59.99 -7.96 -9.05
CA GLU A 487 -60.99 -7.62 -8.02
C GLU A 487 -60.43 -6.63 -6.99
N VAL A 488 -59.18 -6.83 -6.59
CA VAL A 488 -58.47 -5.96 -5.64
C VAL A 488 -58.17 -4.58 -6.25
N LEU A 489 -57.74 -4.53 -7.51
CA LEU A 489 -57.41 -3.28 -8.20
C LEU A 489 -58.65 -2.43 -8.51
N GLU A 490 -59.75 -3.04 -8.94
CA GLU A 490 -61.02 -2.38 -9.28
C GLU A 490 -61.67 -1.66 -8.08
N ALA A 491 -61.42 -2.16 -6.86
CA ALA A 491 -61.97 -1.60 -5.63
C ALA A 491 -61.42 -0.20 -5.32
N GLY A 492 -60.17 0.10 -5.70
CA GLY A 492 -59.50 1.35 -5.30
C GLY A 492 -59.60 1.59 -3.78
N SER A 493 -59.89 2.82 -3.38
CA SER A 493 -60.13 3.20 -1.97
C SER A 493 -61.62 3.20 -1.57
N SER A 494 -62.49 2.65 -2.42
CA SER A 494 -63.94 2.61 -2.17
C SER A 494 -64.34 1.76 -0.95
N LYS A 495 -63.54 0.74 -0.61
CA LYS A 495 -63.72 -0.15 0.55
C LYS A 495 -62.57 0.01 1.56
N SER A 496 -62.72 -0.53 2.77
CA SER A 496 -61.60 -0.53 3.73
C SER A 496 -60.50 -1.49 3.26
N TRP A 497 -59.24 -1.17 3.54
CA TRP A 497 -58.13 -2.04 3.14
C TRP A 497 -58.18 -3.41 3.82
N GLN A 498 -58.74 -3.49 5.03
CA GLN A 498 -58.96 -4.73 5.78
C GLN A 498 -59.93 -5.66 5.05
N GLU A 499 -61.03 -5.13 4.50
CA GLU A 499 -62.00 -5.91 3.72
C GLU A 499 -61.36 -6.43 2.43
N ILE A 500 -60.61 -5.57 1.72
CA ILE A 500 -59.91 -5.94 0.49
C ILE A 500 -58.84 -7.01 0.77
N LEU A 501 -58.07 -6.85 1.86
CA LEU A 501 -57.06 -7.82 2.29
C LEU A 501 -57.70 -9.16 2.64
N PHE A 502 -58.82 -9.16 3.35
CA PHE A 502 -59.54 -10.37 3.74
C PHE A 502 -60.05 -11.14 2.52
N ASN A 503 -60.63 -10.45 1.54
CA ASN A 503 -61.13 -11.10 0.32
C ASN A 503 -60.00 -11.73 -0.52
N LEU A 504 -58.81 -11.12 -0.51
CA LEU A 504 -57.65 -11.66 -1.22
C LEU A 504 -57.00 -12.82 -0.46
N THR A 505 -56.69 -12.62 0.82
CA THR A 505 -55.76 -13.45 1.62
C THR A 505 -56.43 -14.32 2.68
N GLY A 506 -57.70 -14.04 3.01
CA GLY A 506 -58.44 -14.70 4.10
C GLY A 506 -58.20 -14.13 5.49
N THR A 507 -57.41 -13.06 5.63
CA THR A 507 -57.17 -12.34 6.90
C THR A 507 -57.34 -10.83 6.73
N ASP A 508 -57.81 -10.15 7.76
CA ASP A 508 -57.97 -8.68 7.79
C ASP A 508 -56.77 -7.95 8.43
N LYS A 509 -55.71 -8.70 8.79
CA LYS A 509 -54.50 -8.19 9.44
C LYS A 509 -53.24 -8.34 8.58
N MET A 510 -52.35 -7.37 8.71
CA MET A 510 -50.97 -7.47 8.23
C MET A 510 -50.20 -8.49 9.06
N ASP A 511 -49.40 -9.34 8.41
CA ASP A 511 -48.63 -10.41 9.05
C ASP A 511 -47.34 -10.71 8.27
N ALA A 512 -46.20 -10.80 8.97
CA ALA A 512 -44.91 -11.10 8.36
C ALA A 512 -44.70 -12.59 8.02
N GLY A 513 -45.63 -13.49 8.37
CA GLY A 513 -45.47 -14.93 8.24
C GLY A 513 -45.21 -15.41 6.82
N ALA A 514 -45.90 -14.83 5.81
CA ALA A 514 -45.65 -15.18 4.40
C ALA A 514 -44.24 -14.77 3.94
N LEU A 515 -43.73 -13.63 4.42
CA LEU A 515 -42.36 -13.18 4.15
C LEU A 515 -41.35 -14.11 4.85
N LEU A 516 -41.56 -14.46 6.12
CA LEU A 516 -40.69 -15.39 6.84
C LEU A 516 -40.67 -16.79 6.21
N GLU A 517 -41.81 -17.27 5.70
CA GLU A 517 -41.91 -18.52 4.93
C GLU A 517 -41.07 -18.45 3.64
N TYR A 518 -41.16 -17.35 2.89
CA TYR A 518 -40.38 -17.14 1.67
C TYR A 518 -38.87 -17.27 1.93
N PHE A 519 -38.38 -16.63 3.00
CA PHE A 519 -36.96 -16.58 3.35
C PHE A 519 -36.48 -17.72 4.26
N SER A 520 -37.36 -18.62 4.70
CA SER A 520 -37.03 -19.68 5.66
C SER A 520 -35.74 -20.46 5.32
N PRO A 521 -35.47 -20.87 4.06
CA PRO A 521 -34.24 -21.59 3.74
C PRO A 521 -32.96 -20.78 4.03
N VAL A 522 -32.93 -19.48 3.68
CA VAL A 522 -31.75 -18.64 3.93
C VAL A 522 -31.65 -18.24 5.40
N THR A 523 -32.78 -18.11 6.11
CA THR A 523 -32.78 -17.90 7.57
C THR A 523 -32.04 -19.02 8.28
N THR A 524 -32.42 -20.28 8.03
CA THR A 524 -31.76 -21.44 8.63
C THR A 524 -30.28 -21.50 8.25
N TRP A 525 -29.95 -21.22 6.99
CA TRP A 525 -28.56 -21.19 6.56
C TRP A 525 -27.75 -20.11 7.29
N LEU A 526 -28.28 -18.89 7.44
CA LEU A 526 -27.60 -17.80 8.15
C LEU A 526 -27.35 -18.14 9.62
N GLU A 527 -28.35 -18.72 10.31
CA GLU A 527 -28.23 -19.17 11.70
C GLU A 527 -27.09 -20.19 11.87
N GLU A 528 -26.99 -21.15 10.95
CA GLU A 528 -25.91 -22.13 10.95
C GLU A 528 -24.54 -21.49 10.69
N GLN A 529 -24.43 -20.57 9.73
CA GLN A 529 -23.17 -19.90 9.41
C GLN A 529 -22.69 -18.98 10.52
N ASN A 530 -23.60 -18.28 11.19
CA ASN A 530 -23.31 -17.41 12.31
C ASN A 530 -22.92 -18.22 13.55
N SER A 531 -23.57 -19.37 13.77
CA SER A 531 -23.22 -20.29 14.85
C SER A 531 -21.83 -20.90 14.68
N LYS A 532 -21.44 -21.24 13.44
CA LYS A 532 -20.11 -21.81 13.13
C LYS A 532 -18.94 -20.88 13.50
N THR A 533 -19.12 -19.57 13.39
CA THR A 533 -18.07 -18.58 13.74
C THR A 533 -18.33 -17.85 15.05
N ASN A 534 -19.37 -18.26 15.79
CA ASN A 534 -19.76 -17.67 17.08
C ASN A 534 -20.00 -16.15 16.98
N GLU A 535 -20.75 -15.74 15.95
CA GLU A 535 -21.09 -14.33 15.74
C GLU A 535 -22.00 -13.77 16.84
N VAL A 536 -21.79 -12.49 17.17
CA VAL A 536 -22.70 -11.74 18.05
C VAL A 536 -23.89 -11.26 17.23
N LEU A 537 -25.10 -11.68 17.57
CA LEU A 537 -26.31 -11.09 16.99
C LEU A 537 -26.55 -9.70 17.57
N GLY A 538 -26.83 -8.72 16.70
CA GLY A 538 -26.98 -7.33 17.08
C GLY A 538 -25.63 -6.62 17.33
N TRP A 539 -25.70 -5.44 17.94
CA TRP A 539 -24.56 -4.52 18.12
C TRP A 539 -24.52 -3.97 19.55
N PRO A 540 -24.05 -4.76 20.54
CA PRO A 540 -23.97 -4.31 21.93
C PRO A 540 -23.04 -3.10 22.12
N GLU A 541 -22.08 -2.88 21.23
CA GLU A 541 -21.23 -1.68 21.21
C GLU A 541 -21.86 -0.57 20.37
N PHE A 542 -23.03 -0.09 20.82
CA PHE A 542 -23.90 0.85 20.11
C PHE A 542 -23.21 2.15 19.65
N ASP A 543 -22.32 2.69 20.48
CA ASP A 543 -21.63 3.96 20.23
C ASP A 543 -20.36 3.83 19.39
N TRP A 544 -19.97 2.61 18.99
CA TRP A 544 -18.78 2.42 18.18
C TRP A 544 -18.91 3.11 16.80
N ARG A 545 -17.84 3.80 16.39
CA ARG A 545 -17.73 4.48 15.08
C ARG A 545 -16.35 4.20 14.48
N PRO A 546 -16.23 4.09 13.15
CA PRO A 546 -14.93 3.88 12.52
C PRO A 546 -14.06 5.15 12.61
N PRO A 547 -12.72 5.00 12.63
CA PRO A 547 -11.80 6.14 12.55
C PRO A 547 -11.78 6.74 11.13
N VAL A 548 -11.40 8.01 11.03
CA VAL A 548 -11.12 8.64 9.73
C VAL A 548 -9.81 8.06 9.16
N PRO A 549 -9.78 7.62 7.89
CA PRO A 549 -8.57 7.10 7.27
C PRO A 549 -7.44 8.13 7.25
N GLU A 550 -6.20 7.66 7.42
CA GLU A 550 -5.02 8.53 7.35
C GLU A 550 -4.88 9.13 5.94
N GLY A 551 -4.56 10.42 5.88
CA GLY A 551 -4.40 11.15 4.62
C GLY A 551 -5.70 11.53 3.90
N TYR A 552 -6.88 11.14 4.40
CA TYR A 552 -8.18 11.52 3.82
C TYR A 552 -8.33 13.06 3.73
N PRO A 553 -8.81 13.62 2.60
CA PRO A 553 -9.38 12.95 1.43
C PRO A 553 -8.39 12.65 0.27
N LYS A 554 -7.06 12.71 0.49
CA LYS A 554 -6.09 12.39 -0.57
C LYS A 554 -6.10 10.89 -0.89
N GLY A 555 -5.90 10.55 -2.17
CA GLY A 555 -5.76 9.16 -2.63
C GLY A 555 -7.07 8.42 -2.92
N ILE A 556 -8.21 9.12 -3.00
CA ILE A 556 -9.51 8.51 -3.38
C ILE A 556 -9.53 7.94 -4.80
N ASP A 557 -8.55 8.33 -5.63
CA ASP A 557 -8.32 7.85 -7.00
C ASP A 557 -7.47 6.56 -7.06
N LYS A 558 -6.86 6.15 -5.93
CA LYS A 558 -5.99 4.97 -5.86
C LYS A 558 -6.80 3.67 -5.75
N ILE A 559 -6.19 2.58 -6.23
CA ILE A 559 -6.70 1.22 -6.11
C ILE A 559 -6.43 0.71 -4.70
N ALA A 560 -7.48 0.54 -3.90
CA ALA A 560 -7.39 0.04 -2.53
C ALA A 560 -7.93 -1.40 -2.40
N ASP A 561 -7.87 -2.18 -3.48
CA ASP A 561 -8.26 -3.59 -3.49
C ASP A 561 -7.05 -4.51 -3.36
N GLU A 562 -6.91 -5.14 -2.19
CA GLU A 562 -5.82 -6.09 -1.93
C GLU A 562 -5.86 -7.33 -2.84
N ALA A 563 -7.03 -7.75 -3.30
CA ALA A 563 -7.14 -8.90 -4.21
C ALA A 563 -6.56 -8.56 -5.60
N GLN A 564 -6.89 -7.38 -6.12
CA GLN A 564 -6.29 -6.86 -7.36
C GLN A 564 -4.77 -6.66 -7.20
N ALA A 565 -4.31 -6.23 -6.03
CA ALA A 565 -2.89 -6.13 -5.75
C ALA A 565 -2.19 -7.50 -5.79
N LYS A 566 -2.80 -8.54 -5.20
CA LYS A 566 -2.27 -9.90 -5.22
C LYS A 566 -2.17 -10.46 -6.64
N GLU A 567 -3.19 -10.24 -7.47
CA GLU A 567 -3.17 -10.63 -8.89
C GLU A 567 -2.07 -9.89 -9.66
N PHE A 568 -1.98 -8.56 -9.49
CA PHE A 568 -0.93 -7.73 -10.07
C PHE A 568 0.48 -8.21 -9.68
N LEU A 569 0.71 -8.55 -8.41
CA LEU A 569 2.00 -9.02 -7.93
C LEU A 569 2.35 -10.42 -8.45
N ALA A 570 1.36 -11.30 -8.64
CA ALA A 570 1.57 -12.60 -9.25
C ALA A 570 1.99 -12.47 -10.73
N GLU A 571 1.35 -11.56 -11.46
CA GLU A 571 1.70 -11.20 -12.85
C GLU A 571 3.13 -10.64 -12.93
N TYR A 572 3.47 -9.68 -12.05
CA TYR A 572 4.81 -9.12 -11.95
C TYR A 572 5.86 -10.20 -11.69
N ASN A 573 5.63 -11.08 -10.70
CA ASN A 573 6.62 -12.08 -10.33
C ASN A 573 6.94 -13.03 -11.50
N ARG A 574 5.92 -13.44 -12.26
CA ARG A 574 6.10 -14.31 -13.43
C ARG A 574 6.88 -13.61 -14.56
N THR A 575 6.51 -12.38 -14.89
CA THR A 575 7.14 -11.64 -16.00
C THR A 575 8.54 -11.13 -15.65
N ALA A 576 8.78 -10.75 -14.39
CA ALA A 576 10.08 -10.31 -13.92
C ALA A 576 11.12 -11.44 -13.97
N GLU A 577 10.76 -12.68 -13.61
CA GLU A 577 11.68 -13.84 -13.72
C GLU A 577 12.20 -14.02 -15.16
N GLU A 578 11.34 -13.86 -16.17
CA GLU A 578 11.73 -13.97 -17.59
C GLU A 578 12.66 -12.82 -18.03
N VAL A 579 12.27 -11.59 -17.72
CA VAL A 579 13.00 -10.39 -18.19
C VAL A 579 14.34 -10.22 -17.47
N TRP A 580 14.38 -10.48 -16.16
CA TRP A 580 15.60 -10.37 -15.36
C TRP A 580 16.59 -11.48 -15.74
N ASN A 581 16.12 -12.71 -15.97
CA ASN A 581 16.98 -13.79 -16.47
C ASN A 581 17.65 -13.43 -17.81
N ALA A 582 16.88 -12.91 -18.76
CA ALA A 582 17.40 -12.52 -20.07
C ALA A 582 18.47 -11.41 -20.00
N TYR A 583 18.28 -10.44 -19.10
CA TYR A 583 19.30 -9.42 -18.83
C TYR A 583 20.54 -10.02 -18.14
N THR A 584 20.36 -10.85 -17.12
CA THR A 584 21.47 -11.48 -16.39
C THR A 584 22.33 -12.35 -17.31
N GLU A 585 21.74 -13.12 -18.24
CA GLU A 585 22.50 -13.88 -19.25
C GLU A 585 23.32 -12.99 -20.19
N ALA A 586 22.74 -11.89 -20.67
CA ALA A 586 23.45 -10.95 -21.53
C ALA A 586 24.59 -10.25 -20.77
N SER A 587 24.35 -9.86 -19.52
CA SER A 587 25.34 -9.27 -18.64
C SER A 587 26.49 -10.23 -18.30
N TRP A 588 26.15 -11.50 -18.00
CA TRP A 588 27.13 -12.56 -17.78
C TRP A 588 28.02 -12.76 -19.02
N THR A 589 27.40 -12.82 -20.21
CA THR A 589 28.11 -12.99 -21.49
C THR A 589 29.09 -11.85 -21.73
N TYR A 590 28.70 -10.60 -21.45
CA TYR A 590 29.60 -9.45 -21.55
C TYR A 590 30.75 -9.53 -20.53
N ASN A 591 30.45 -9.82 -19.26
CA ASN A 591 31.43 -9.88 -18.18
C ASN A 591 32.48 -11.01 -18.37
N THR A 592 32.12 -12.07 -19.09
CA THR A 592 32.99 -13.23 -19.39
C THR A 592 33.52 -13.25 -20.83
N ASN A 593 33.18 -12.22 -21.63
CA ASN A 593 33.67 -12.02 -22.99
C ASN A 593 33.43 -10.56 -23.43
N ILE A 594 34.33 -9.66 -23.03
CA ILE A 594 34.19 -8.22 -23.27
C ILE A 594 34.40 -7.91 -24.76
N THR A 595 33.32 -7.53 -25.44
CA THR A 595 33.32 -7.08 -26.83
C THR A 595 32.23 -6.02 -27.02
N ASP A 596 32.39 -5.13 -28.01
CA ASP A 596 31.37 -4.12 -28.34
C ASP A 596 30.03 -4.79 -28.72
N TYR A 597 30.07 -5.93 -29.41
CA TYR A 597 28.89 -6.71 -29.75
C TYR A 597 28.12 -7.20 -28.51
N ASN A 598 28.81 -7.80 -27.53
CA ASN A 598 28.16 -8.26 -26.31
C ASN A 598 27.68 -7.08 -25.43
N LYS A 599 28.41 -5.95 -25.45
CA LYS A 599 28.01 -4.71 -24.78
C LYS A 599 26.68 -4.20 -25.32
N GLU A 600 26.53 -4.11 -26.64
CA GLU A 600 25.28 -3.68 -27.28
C GLU A 600 24.09 -4.58 -26.91
N ILE A 601 24.29 -5.90 -26.93
CA ILE A 601 23.25 -6.87 -26.52
C ILE A 601 22.87 -6.68 -25.05
N MET A 602 23.84 -6.55 -24.16
CA MET A 602 23.59 -6.31 -22.73
C MET A 602 22.81 -5.01 -22.52
N LEU A 603 23.16 -3.93 -23.22
CA LEU A 603 22.47 -2.64 -23.14
C LEU A 603 21.03 -2.72 -23.68
N ASP A 604 20.78 -3.47 -24.76
CA ASP A 604 19.43 -3.73 -25.28
C ASP A 604 18.56 -4.47 -24.25
N LYS A 605 19.08 -5.54 -23.64
CA LYS A 605 18.38 -6.27 -22.58
C LYS A 605 18.16 -5.44 -21.33
N ASN A 606 19.11 -4.59 -20.96
CA ASN A 606 18.96 -3.64 -19.86
C ASN A 606 17.81 -2.66 -20.11
N LEU A 607 17.68 -2.16 -21.35
CA LEU A 607 16.57 -1.28 -21.72
C LEU A 607 15.22 -2.00 -21.67
N ALA A 608 15.15 -3.26 -22.12
CA ALA A 608 13.94 -4.08 -22.00
C ALA A 608 13.53 -4.31 -20.53
N MET A 609 14.49 -4.61 -19.66
CA MET A 609 14.27 -4.74 -18.22
C MET A 609 13.80 -3.42 -17.60
N SER A 610 14.41 -2.30 -17.99
CA SER A 610 14.03 -0.98 -17.48
C SER A 610 12.60 -0.59 -17.91
N LYS A 611 12.17 -0.93 -19.13
CA LYS A 611 10.78 -0.73 -19.58
C LYS A 611 9.79 -1.53 -18.75
N HIS A 612 10.11 -2.79 -18.44
CA HIS A 612 9.31 -3.62 -17.54
C HIS A 612 9.23 -3.02 -16.12
N THR A 613 10.37 -2.62 -15.55
CA THR A 613 10.41 -1.95 -14.22
C THR A 613 9.58 -0.66 -14.20
N LEU A 614 9.64 0.16 -15.25
CA LEU A 614 8.85 1.39 -15.37
C LEU A 614 7.35 1.09 -15.44
N GLU A 615 6.93 0.15 -16.28
CA GLU A 615 5.52 -0.23 -16.43
C GLU A 615 4.93 -0.73 -15.11
N TYR A 616 5.54 -1.74 -14.50
CA TYR A 616 5.04 -2.33 -13.26
C TYR A 616 5.20 -1.38 -12.08
N GLY A 617 6.26 -0.58 -12.01
CA GLY A 617 6.41 0.39 -10.94
C GLY A 617 5.39 1.53 -11.01
N MET A 618 5.02 1.99 -12.21
CA MET A 618 3.96 2.97 -12.40
C MET A 618 2.57 2.39 -12.06
N ARG A 619 2.30 1.13 -12.42
CA ARG A 619 1.10 0.40 -11.98
C ARG A 619 1.07 0.23 -10.45
N ALA A 620 2.20 -0.12 -9.83
CA ALA A 620 2.31 -0.27 -8.37
C ALA A 620 1.98 1.05 -7.63
N ARG A 621 2.40 2.20 -8.17
CA ARG A 621 2.07 3.54 -7.64
C ARG A 621 0.57 3.88 -7.69
N GLN A 622 -0.25 3.12 -8.42
CA GLN A 622 -1.71 3.30 -8.41
C GLN A 622 -2.39 2.63 -7.23
N PHE A 623 -1.71 1.73 -6.51
CA PHE A 623 -2.27 1.09 -5.32
C PHE A 623 -2.09 1.95 -4.07
N ASP A 624 -3.14 2.01 -3.24
CA ASP A 624 -3.05 2.49 -1.86
C ASP A 624 -3.07 1.29 -0.91
N ALA A 625 -1.88 0.89 -0.48
CA ALA A 625 -1.68 -0.27 0.40
C ALA A 625 -1.79 0.07 1.89
N SER A 626 -2.19 1.30 2.27
CA SER A 626 -2.18 1.74 3.68
C SER A 626 -3.08 0.90 4.59
N ASP A 627 -4.14 0.31 4.03
CA ASP A 627 -5.14 -0.46 4.76
C ASP A 627 -5.16 -1.95 4.37
N PHE A 628 -4.18 -2.41 3.60
CA PHE A 628 -4.04 -3.84 3.27
C PHE A 628 -3.67 -4.65 4.51
N GLN A 629 -4.24 -5.85 4.62
CA GLN A 629 -4.01 -6.74 5.76
C GLN A 629 -2.71 -7.54 5.57
N ASP A 630 -2.40 -7.97 4.33
CA ASP A 630 -1.17 -8.70 4.03
C ASP A 630 0.05 -7.78 3.89
N GLN A 631 0.88 -7.77 4.94
CA GLN A 631 2.12 -6.97 4.99
C GLN A 631 3.11 -7.34 3.88
N THR A 632 3.06 -8.57 3.35
CA THR A 632 3.90 -8.99 2.23
C THR A 632 3.55 -8.21 0.97
N VAL A 633 2.26 -8.08 0.67
CA VAL A 633 1.75 -7.32 -0.48
C VAL A 633 2.17 -5.86 -0.37
N THR A 634 1.97 -5.24 0.81
CA THR A 634 2.36 -3.86 1.07
C THR A 634 3.86 -3.64 0.89
N ARG A 635 4.70 -4.55 1.42
CA ARG A 635 6.16 -4.45 1.31
C ARG A 635 6.63 -4.58 -0.14
N ILE A 636 6.06 -5.52 -0.90
CA ILE A 636 6.37 -5.70 -2.32
C ILE A 636 5.94 -4.46 -3.11
N LEU A 637 4.69 -3.98 -2.96
CA LEU A 637 4.20 -2.77 -3.63
C LEU A 637 5.07 -1.55 -3.34
N LYS A 638 5.48 -1.35 -2.09
CA LYS A 638 6.40 -0.28 -1.71
C LYS A 638 7.73 -0.38 -2.44
N LYS A 639 8.31 -1.58 -2.54
CA LYS A 639 9.55 -1.82 -3.30
C LYS A 639 9.37 -1.53 -4.79
N LEU A 640 8.30 -2.03 -5.43
CA LEU A 640 8.05 -1.77 -6.86
C LEU A 640 7.77 -0.28 -7.15
N SER A 641 7.18 0.45 -6.20
CA SER A 641 6.92 1.88 -6.39
C SER A 641 8.20 2.72 -6.53
N VAL A 642 9.35 2.17 -6.13
CA VAL A 642 10.69 2.71 -6.37
C VAL A 642 11.25 2.11 -7.66
N ILE A 643 11.19 2.88 -8.75
CA ILE A 643 11.49 2.50 -10.13
C ILE A 643 13.01 2.65 -10.44
N GLU A 644 13.76 3.20 -9.50
CA GLU A 644 15.20 3.46 -9.62
C GLU A 644 15.54 4.28 -10.88
N ARG A 645 16.62 3.92 -11.59
CA ARG A 645 17.06 4.57 -12.83
C ARG A 645 16.05 4.52 -13.97
N ALA A 646 15.13 3.54 -13.97
CA ALA A 646 14.13 3.42 -15.03
C ALA A 646 13.09 4.56 -15.00
N ALA A 647 13.09 5.38 -13.94
CA ALA A 647 12.31 6.61 -13.89
C ALA A 647 12.87 7.72 -14.81
N LEU A 648 14.13 7.63 -15.24
CA LEU A 648 14.72 8.59 -16.18
C LEU A 648 14.04 8.52 -17.55
N PRO A 649 13.94 9.66 -18.28
CA PRO A 649 13.64 9.67 -19.71
C PRO A 649 14.52 8.68 -20.49
N GLU A 650 13.98 8.08 -21.56
CA GLU A 650 14.67 6.99 -22.27
C GLU A 650 16.06 7.40 -22.82
N ASP A 651 16.23 8.63 -23.28
CA ASP A 651 17.49 9.19 -23.76
C ASP A 651 18.51 9.33 -22.63
N GLU A 652 18.10 9.89 -21.49
CA GLU A 652 18.94 10.00 -20.29
C GLU A 652 19.26 8.64 -19.66
N LEU A 653 18.35 7.67 -19.74
CA LEU A 653 18.58 6.30 -19.28
C LEU A 653 19.63 5.58 -20.15
N LYS A 654 19.57 5.77 -21.47
CA LYS A 654 20.60 5.25 -22.38
C LYS A 654 21.95 5.90 -22.11
N GLU A 655 21.98 7.21 -21.88
CA GLU A 655 23.18 7.94 -21.47
C GLU A 655 23.73 7.38 -20.15
N TYR A 656 22.87 7.21 -19.14
CA TYR A 656 23.23 6.65 -17.83
C TYR A 656 23.88 5.27 -17.94
N ASN A 657 23.23 4.35 -18.67
CA ASN A 657 23.71 2.99 -18.85
C ASN A 657 25.03 2.93 -19.64
N THR A 658 25.18 3.82 -20.64
CA THR A 658 26.42 3.94 -21.42
C THR A 658 27.56 4.46 -20.56
N LEU A 659 27.33 5.53 -19.79
CA LEU A 659 28.32 6.10 -18.87
C LEU A 659 28.81 5.07 -17.86
N LEU A 660 27.90 4.30 -17.26
CA LEU A 660 28.25 3.23 -16.32
C LEU A 660 29.16 2.18 -16.98
N SER A 661 28.74 1.68 -18.15
CA SER A 661 29.51 0.69 -18.91
C SER A 661 30.88 1.22 -19.37
N ASP A 662 30.96 2.48 -19.79
CA ASP A 662 32.21 3.12 -20.22
C ASP A 662 33.18 3.32 -19.05
N MET A 663 32.68 3.73 -17.88
CA MET A 663 33.50 3.85 -16.67
C MET A 663 34.04 2.49 -16.22
N GLU A 664 33.20 1.45 -16.20
CA GLU A 664 33.60 0.07 -15.87
C GLU A 664 34.61 -0.51 -16.88
N THR A 665 34.40 -0.26 -18.18
CA THR A 665 35.33 -0.68 -19.24
C THR A 665 36.67 0.03 -19.09
N THR A 666 36.64 1.36 -18.88
CA THR A 666 37.85 2.18 -18.68
C THR A 666 38.68 1.67 -17.51
N TYR A 667 38.04 1.22 -16.43
CA TYR A 667 38.71 0.59 -15.30
C TYR A 667 39.31 -0.77 -15.68
N SER A 668 38.51 -1.66 -16.27
CA SER A 668 38.87 -3.06 -16.51
C SER A 668 40.00 -3.24 -17.54
N VAL A 669 40.10 -2.36 -18.53
CA VAL A 669 41.12 -2.46 -19.60
C VAL A 669 42.35 -1.58 -19.37
N ALA A 670 42.40 -0.81 -18.27
CA ALA A 670 43.51 0.09 -17.97
C ALA A 670 44.82 -0.69 -17.75
N LYS A 671 45.92 -0.16 -18.30
CA LYS A 671 47.26 -0.72 -18.18
C LYS A 671 48.27 0.40 -17.87
N VAL A 672 49.26 0.10 -17.04
CA VAL A 672 50.34 1.03 -16.69
C VAL A 672 51.60 0.60 -17.43
N CYS A 673 52.17 1.51 -18.24
CA CYS A 673 53.31 1.19 -19.10
C CYS A 673 54.61 1.79 -18.56
N ARG A 674 55.68 0.99 -18.54
CA ARG A 674 57.05 1.44 -18.26
C ARG A 674 57.67 2.10 -19.51
N GLU A 675 58.78 2.81 -19.34
CA GLU A 675 59.49 3.51 -20.44
C GLU A 675 59.91 2.59 -21.60
N ASN A 676 60.16 1.32 -21.29
CA ASN A 676 60.49 0.27 -22.27
C ASN A 676 59.27 -0.27 -23.05
N LYS A 677 58.09 0.36 -22.90
CA LYS A 677 56.80 -0.01 -23.51
C LYS A 677 56.17 -1.33 -23.01
N THR A 678 56.69 -1.93 -21.95
CA THR A 678 55.98 -3.03 -21.27
C THR A 678 54.81 -2.47 -20.47
N CYS A 679 53.59 -2.97 -20.71
CA CYS A 679 52.38 -2.52 -20.05
C CYS A 679 51.80 -3.61 -19.14
N HIS A 680 51.48 -3.23 -17.90
CA HIS A 680 50.98 -4.12 -16.86
C HIS A 680 49.50 -3.79 -16.56
N PRO A 681 48.56 -4.73 -16.71
CA PRO A 681 47.19 -4.61 -16.20
C PRO A 681 47.16 -4.63 -14.66
N LEU A 682 46.02 -4.27 -14.06
CA LEU A 682 45.85 -4.35 -12.61
C LEU A 682 46.12 -5.76 -12.08
N ASP A 683 45.39 -6.75 -12.59
CA ASP A 683 45.48 -8.14 -12.17
C ASP A 683 46.05 -9.06 -13.28
N PRO A 684 47.04 -9.92 -12.96
CA PRO A 684 47.71 -10.04 -11.66
C PRO A 684 48.91 -9.08 -11.49
N ASP A 685 49.34 -8.37 -12.53
CA ASP A 685 50.68 -7.77 -12.59
C ASP A 685 50.92 -6.66 -11.55
N LEU A 686 50.09 -5.60 -11.54
CA LEU A 686 50.30 -4.48 -10.62
C LEU A 686 49.96 -4.86 -9.17
N THR A 687 48.97 -5.73 -8.97
CA THR A 687 48.64 -6.27 -7.64
C THR A 687 49.78 -7.11 -7.07
N ASP A 688 50.44 -7.92 -7.89
CA ASP A 688 51.61 -8.72 -7.47
C ASP A 688 52.82 -7.83 -7.11
N ILE A 689 53.08 -6.77 -7.90
CA ILE A 689 54.17 -5.82 -7.60
C ILE A 689 53.91 -5.12 -6.26
N LEU A 690 52.69 -4.62 -6.01
CA LEU A 690 52.35 -3.98 -4.74
C LEU A 690 52.41 -4.93 -3.55
N ALA A 691 52.08 -6.21 -3.75
CA ALA A 691 52.12 -7.21 -2.70
C ALA A 691 53.56 -7.63 -2.32
N LYS A 692 54.48 -7.70 -3.28
CA LYS A 692 55.83 -8.27 -3.09
C LYS A 692 56.95 -7.25 -3.01
N SER A 693 56.86 -6.14 -3.74
CA SER A 693 57.95 -5.17 -3.83
C SER A 693 58.13 -4.45 -2.50
N GLN A 694 59.39 -4.17 -2.17
CA GLN A 694 59.80 -3.39 -1.01
C GLN A 694 60.60 -2.14 -1.41
N ASP A 695 60.55 -1.80 -2.70
CA ASP A 695 61.19 -0.61 -3.27
C ASP A 695 60.20 0.55 -3.28
N TYR A 696 60.55 1.65 -2.63
CA TYR A 696 59.67 2.81 -2.47
C TYR A 696 59.27 3.42 -3.83
N ASP A 697 60.23 3.57 -4.74
CA ASP A 697 60.04 4.24 -6.02
C ASP A 697 59.24 3.36 -7.00
N GLU A 698 59.45 2.04 -6.96
CA GLU A 698 58.64 1.10 -7.75
C GLU A 698 57.18 1.09 -7.29
N LEU A 699 56.94 1.04 -5.97
CA LEU A 699 55.61 1.12 -5.40
C LEU A 699 54.93 2.45 -5.75
N LEU A 700 55.68 3.57 -5.71
CA LEU A 700 55.20 4.89 -6.08
C LEU A 700 54.83 4.96 -7.57
N PHE A 701 55.67 4.42 -8.46
CA PHE A 701 55.42 4.35 -9.89
C PHE A 701 54.13 3.62 -10.20
N VAL A 702 53.93 2.43 -9.62
CA VAL A 702 52.73 1.62 -9.83
C VAL A 702 51.48 2.32 -9.30
N TRP A 703 51.57 2.84 -8.06
CA TRP A 703 50.44 3.49 -7.39
C TRP A 703 49.96 4.74 -8.13
N LYS A 704 50.90 5.58 -8.59
CA LYS A 704 50.59 6.81 -9.35
C LYS A 704 50.14 6.47 -10.76
N GLY A 705 50.85 5.57 -11.43
CA GLY A 705 50.54 5.13 -12.78
C GLY A 705 49.13 4.57 -12.91
N TRP A 706 48.67 3.78 -11.93
CA TRP A 706 47.30 3.26 -11.94
C TRP A 706 46.24 4.36 -11.86
N ARG A 707 46.43 5.36 -10.99
CA ARG A 707 45.51 6.51 -10.85
C ARG A 707 45.45 7.35 -12.11
N ASP A 708 46.59 7.54 -12.76
CA ASP A 708 46.68 8.26 -14.04
C ASP A 708 46.04 7.47 -15.21
N ALA A 709 46.22 6.14 -15.23
CA ALA A 709 45.74 5.27 -16.31
C ALA A 709 44.24 4.95 -16.22
N SER A 710 43.68 4.96 -15.01
CA SER A 710 42.27 4.64 -14.71
C SER A 710 41.48 5.89 -14.26
N GLY A 711 41.49 6.21 -12.96
CA GLY A 711 40.64 7.22 -12.33
C GLY A 711 40.64 8.58 -13.03
N LYS A 712 41.82 9.09 -13.40
CA LYS A 712 41.93 10.38 -14.10
C LYS A 712 41.10 10.46 -15.39
N LYS A 713 40.94 9.36 -16.13
CA LYS A 713 40.22 9.34 -17.41
C LYS A 713 38.69 9.40 -17.28
N MET A 714 38.14 9.07 -16.11
CA MET A 714 36.70 8.95 -15.91
C MET A 714 36.08 10.09 -15.09
N ARG A 715 36.88 11.09 -14.69
CA ARG A 715 36.40 12.21 -13.86
C ARG A 715 35.16 12.90 -14.43
N ASN A 716 35.18 13.22 -15.73
CA ASN A 716 34.06 13.90 -16.40
C ASN A 716 32.82 13.00 -16.52
N ASN A 717 33.02 11.71 -16.81
CA ASN A 717 31.93 10.73 -16.85
C ASN A 717 31.26 10.61 -15.49
N TYR A 718 32.05 10.60 -14.40
CA TYR A 718 31.54 10.49 -13.05
C TYR A 718 30.69 11.70 -12.63
N LYS A 719 31.09 12.92 -13.02
CA LYS A 719 30.27 14.13 -12.80
C LYS A 719 28.87 13.98 -13.41
N ARG A 720 28.80 13.60 -14.69
CA ARG A 720 27.53 13.41 -15.39
C ARG A 720 26.71 12.25 -14.80
N TYR A 721 27.38 11.18 -14.40
CA TYR A 721 26.75 10.05 -13.72
C TYR A 721 26.10 10.46 -12.38
N VAL A 722 26.74 11.33 -11.59
CA VAL A 722 26.19 11.83 -10.31
C VAL A 722 24.91 12.65 -10.57
N GLU A 723 24.92 13.52 -11.57
CA GLU A 723 23.73 14.31 -11.96
C GLU A 723 22.53 13.41 -12.30
N LEU A 724 22.74 12.42 -13.17
CA LEU A 724 21.68 11.50 -13.59
C LEU A 724 21.21 10.58 -12.46
N SER A 725 22.14 10.12 -11.60
CA SER A 725 21.82 9.30 -10.42
C SER A 725 20.92 10.06 -9.44
N ASN A 726 21.26 11.33 -9.17
CA ASN A 726 20.45 12.17 -8.29
C ASN A 726 19.09 12.50 -8.91
N LYS A 727 19.04 12.77 -10.23
CA LYS A 727 17.77 12.96 -10.93
C LYS A 727 16.87 11.74 -10.81
N ALA A 728 17.40 10.53 -10.99
CA ALA A 728 16.66 9.29 -10.79
C ALA A 728 16.16 9.14 -9.35
N ALA A 729 16.98 9.44 -8.34
CA ALA A 729 16.59 9.36 -6.94
C ALA A 729 15.44 10.32 -6.60
N VAL A 730 15.49 11.57 -7.10
CA VAL A 730 14.44 12.59 -6.92
C VAL A 730 13.13 12.16 -7.56
N LEU A 731 13.16 11.56 -8.76
CA LEU A 731 11.97 11.00 -9.43
C LEU A 731 11.33 9.82 -8.66
N ASN A 732 12.05 9.26 -7.69
CA ASN A 732 11.59 8.20 -6.79
C ASN A 732 11.28 8.68 -5.37
N GLY A 733 11.31 9.99 -5.12
CA GLY A 733 10.94 10.57 -3.81
C GLY A 733 12.07 10.62 -2.78
N TYR A 734 13.32 10.42 -3.20
CA TYR A 734 14.51 10.58 -2.35
C TYR A 734 15.20 11.93 -2.63
N THR A 735 15.94 12.46 -1.65
CA THR A 735 16.67 13.74 -1.82
C THR A 735 17.84 13.63 -2.79
N ASP A 736 18.51 12.48 -2.79
CA ASP A 736 19.72 12.19 -3.54
C ASP A 736 19.93 10.66 -3.64
N ASN A 737 20.86 10.21 -4.48
CA ASN A 737 21.13 8.79 -4.65
C ASN A 737 21.74 8.13 -3.38
N GLY A 738 22.43 8.90 -2.55
CA GLY A 738 22.92 8.40 -1.26
C GLY A 738 21.78 8.10 -0.29
N ALA A 739 20.76 8.96 -0.22
CA ALA A 739 19.55 8.73 0.56
C ALA A 739 18.80 7.47 0.11
N TYR A 740 18.72 7.23 -1.21
CA TYR A 740 18.16 5.99 -1.76
C TYR A 740 18.93 4.76 -1.24
N TRP A 741 20.26 4.75 -1.35
CA TRP A 741 21.08 3.60 -0.90
C TRP A 741 20.96 3.33 0.59
N ARG A 742 20.95 4.37 1.43
CA ARG A 742 20.77 4.21 2.87
C ARG A 742 19.38 3.66 3.22
N SER A 743 18.36 3.91 2.39
CA SER A 743 17.00 3.40 2.63
C SER A 743 16.90 1.87 2.57
N LEU A 744 17.84 1.19 1.91
CA LEU A 744 17.92 -0.29 1.85
C LEU A 744 18.19 -0.93 3.22
N TYR A 745 18.63 -0.14 4.21
CA TYR A 745 18.84 -0.59 5.58
C TYR A 745 17.63 -0.34 6.48
N GLU A 746 16.58 0.33 5.99
CA GLU A 746 15.32 0.58 6.72
C GLU A 746 15.50 1.21 8.12
N THR A 747 16.60 1.96 8.32
CA THR A 747 16.97 2.57 9.61
C THR A 747 17.15 4.07 9.45
N SER A 748 16.36 4.86 10.19
CA SER A 748 16.43 6.33 10.12
C SER A 748 17.71 6.93 10.72
N THR A 749 18.36 6.21 11.64
CA THR A 749 19.60 6.61 12.35
C THR A 749 20.87 6.01 11.74
N PHE A 750 20.80 5.47 10.52
CA PHE A 750 21.86 4.62 9.97
C PHE A 750 23.25 5.27 9.94
N GLU A 751 23.37 6.55 9.55
CA GLU A 751 24.67 7.25 9.58
C GLU A 751 25.26 7.38 10.99
N GLU A 752 24.41 7.68 11.98
CA GLU A 752 24.84 7.80 13.38
C GLU A 752 25.27 6.46 13.96
N ASP A 753 24.58 5.39 13.60
CA ASP A 753 24.89 4.04 14.07
C ASP A 753 26.23 3.55 13.51
N LEU A 754 26.54 3.87 12.25
CA LEU A 754 27.84 3.56 11.66
C LEU A 754 28.99 4.36 12.30
N GLU A 755 28.80 5.65 12.59
CA GLU A 755 29.82 6.45 13.28
C GLU A 755 30.07 5.91 14.70
N LYS A 756 29.01 5.52 15.44
CA LYS A 756 29.16 4.88 16.76
C LYS A 756 29.99 3.60 16.68
N LEU A 757 29.70 2.73 15.70
CA LEU A 757 30.47 1.50 15.47
C LEU A 757 31.93 1.82 15.14
N TYR A 758 32.17 2.78 14.25
CA TYR A 758 33.53 3.21 13.91
C TYR A 758 34.31 3.71 15.14
N LEU A 759 33.68 4.53 16.00
CA LEU A 759 34.31 5.05 17.21
C LEU A 759 34.63 3.94 18.23
N GLN A 760 33.80 2.90 18.33
CA GLN A 760 34.10 1.73 19.16
C GLN A 760 35.34 0.96 18.67
N LEU A 761 35.53 0.92 17.35
CA LEU A 761 36.62 0.20 16.67
C LEU A 761 37.92 1.02 16.60
N GLN A 762 37.82 2.34 16.73
CA GLN A 762 38.95 3.27 16.59
C GLN A 762 40.16 2.94 17.49
N PRO A 763 40.02 2.58 18.79
CA PRO A 763 41.18 2.27 19.62
C PRO A 763 42.04 1.12 19.08
N LEU A 764 41.42 0.09 18.52
CA LEU A 764 42.12 -1.05 17.93
C LEU A 764 42.85 -0.64 16.64
N TYR A 765 42.17 0.12 15.76
CA TYR A 765 42.79 0.63 14.53
C TYR A 765 43.98 1.55 14.81
N LEU A 766 43.86 2.48 15.76
CA LEU A 766 44.95 3.42 16.09
C LEU A 766 46.20 2.70 16.62
N ASN A 767 46.01 1.64 17.41
CA ASN A 767 47.11 0.83 17.90
C ASN A 767 47.78 0.01 16.78
N LEU A 768 46.99 -0.59 15.89
CA LEU A 768 47.51 -1.29 14.71
C LEU A 768 48.27 -0.34 13.78
N HIS A 769 47.70 0.84 13.50
CA HIS A 769 48.31 1.88 12.66
C HIS A 769 49.68 2.33 13.21
N ALA A 770 49.75 2.65 14.49
CA ALA A 770 51.00 3.09 15.13
C ALA A 770 52.10 2.02 15.05
N TYR A 771 51.73 0.76 15.32
CA TYR A 771 52.64 -0.38 15.23
C TYR A 771 53.17 -0.59 13.80
N VAL A 772 52.27 -0.60 12.80
CA VAL A 772 52.64 -0.74 11.39
C VAL A 772 53.51 0.44 10.93
N ARG A 773 53.17 1.67 11.32
CA ARG A 773 53.96 2.87 11.00
C ARG A 773 55.40 2.76 11.50
N ARG A 774 55.61 2.23 12.71
CA ARG A 774 56.96 1.98 13.24
C ARG A 774 57.73 0.96 12.41
N ALA A 775 57.09 -0.13 12.02
CA ALA A 775 57.72 -1.16 11.20
C ALA A 775 58.11 -0.61 9.81
N LEU A 776 57.23 0.19 9.19
CA LEU A 776 57.53 0.89 7.93
C LEU A 776 58.67 1.89 8.11
N TYR A 777 58.74 2.62 9.23
CA TYR A 777 59.86 3.51 9.55
C TYR A 777 61.19 2.74 9.62
N LYS A 778 61.21 1.55 10.24
CA LYS A 778 62.41 0.71 10.30
C LYS A 778 62.87 0.25 8.90
N LYS A 779 61.94 0.06 7.97
CA LYS A 779 62.22 -0.40 6.60
C LYS A 779 62.61 0.73 5.63
N TYR A 780 61.86 1.83 5.63
CA TYR A 780 61.96 2.92 4.65
C TYR A 780 62.64 4.19 5.17
N GLY A 781 62.98 4.28 6.46
CA GLY A 781 63.73 5.41 7.00
C GLY A 781 62.90 6.65 7.32
N ALA A 782 63.57 7.64 7.92
CA ALA A 782 62.95 8.87 8.42
C ALA A 782 62.62 9.88 7.32
N GLU A 783 63.29 9.77 6.17
CA GLU A 783 62.99 10.56 4.97
C GLU A 783 61.61 10.23 4.37
N HIS A 784 61.12 9.00 4.59
CA HIS A 784 59.91 8.49 3.96
C HIS A 784 58.76 8.26 4.93
N ILE A 785 59.01 8.18 6.24
CA ILE A 785 57.99 7.93 7.28
C ILE A 785 58.18 8.87 8.47
N ASN A 786 57.11 9.54 8.90
CA ASN A 786 57.05 10.27 10.17
C ASN A 786 56.30 9.46 11.23
N LEU A 787 56.95 9.17 12.36
CA LEU A 787 56.37 8.41 13.47
C LEU A 787 55.19 9.09 14.18
N LYS A 788 54.92 10.37 13.90
CA LYS A 788 53.77 11.15 14.39
C LYS A 788 52.84 11.62 13.29
N GLY A 789 53.14 11.26 12.04
CA GLY A 789 52.39 11.66 10.84
C GLY A 789 51.60 10.51 10.21
N PRO A 790 50.87 10.79 9.12
CA PRO A 790 50.17 9.76 8.35
C PRO A 790 51.12 8.82 7.60
N ILE A 791 50.66 7.62 7.24
CA ILE A 791 51.44 6.64 6.44
C ILE A 791 51.24 6.93 4.93
N PRO A 792 52.30 6.93 4.11
CA PRO A 792 52.17 7.02 2.65
C PRO A 792 51.36 5.86 2.06
N ALA A 793 50.31 6.18 1.30
CA ALA A 793 49.27 5.22 0.88
C ALA A 793 49.72 4.08 -0.09
N HIS A 794 50.97 4.06 -0.53
CA HIS A 794 51.50 3.10 -1.50
C HIS A 794 52.36 2.00 -0.85
N LEU A 795 52.57 2.05 0.47
CA LEU A 795 53.49 1.16 1.20
C LEU A 795 52.80 0.00 1.93
N LEU A 796 51.49 -0.16 1.74
CA LEU A 796 50.64 -1.03 2.56
C LEU A 796 50.23 -2.32 1.82
N GLY A 797 51.03 -2.76 0.83
CA GLY A 797 50.85 -4.07 0.20
C GLY A 797 49.65 -4.19 -0.74
N ASN A 798 48.90 -3.10 -0.96
CA ASN A 798 47.67 -3.09 -1.75
C ASN A 798 47.48 -1.73 -2.44
N MET A 799 46.90 -1.73 -3.65
CA MET A 799 46.70 -0.54 -4.50
C MET A 799 45.95 0.62 -3.82
N TRP A 800 45.03 0.28 -2.91
CA TRP A 800 44.19 1.23 -2.19
C TRP A 800 44.52 1.30 -0.71
N ALA A 801 45.48 0.50 -0.21
CA ALA A 801 45.73 0.33 1.21
C ALA A 801 44.45 -0.02 2.00
N GLN A 802 43.55 -0.80 1.38
CA GLN A 802 42.33 -1.27 2.04
C GLN A 802 42.55 -2.51 2.89
N SER A 803 43.60 -3.29 2.59
CA SER A 803 44.06 -4.46 3.32
C SER A 803 45.58 -4.41 3.33
N TRP A 804 46.18 -4.73 4.48
CA TRP A 804 47.60 -4.64 4.78
C TRP A 804 48.24 -6.02 4.99
N SER A 805 47.51 -7.11 4.69
CA SER A 805 47.98 -8.49 4.90
C SER A 805 49.30 -8.78 4.17
N ASN A 806 49.48 -8.24 2.97
CA ASN A 806 50.69 -8.45 2.15
C ASN A 806 51.98 -7.92 2.78
N ILE A 807 51.90 -6.98 3.73
CA ILE A 807 53.08 -6.50 4.47
C ILE A 807 53.33 -7.27 5.77
N PHE A 808 52.63 -8.38 6.02
CA PHE A 808 52.78 -9.21 7.23
C PHE A 808 54.24 -9.56 7.53
N ASN A 809 55.04 -9.88 6.51
CA ASN A 809 56.47 -10.18 6.68
C ASN A 809 57.30 -9.01 7.25
N LEU A 810 56.85 -7.76 7.08
CA LEU A 810 57.50 -6.57 7.65
C LEU A 810 57.06 -6.28 9.09
N VAL A 811 55.89 -6.78 9.49
CA VAL A 811 55.21 -6.41 10.74
C VAL A 811 54.92 -7.63 11.64
N VAL A 812 55.54 -8.78 11.36
CA VAL A 812 55.33 -10.00 12.14
C VAL A 812 55.76 -9.78 13.60
N PRO A 813 54.87 -9.97 14.59
CA PRO A 813 55.17 -9.82 16.01
C PRO A 813 56.31 -10.71 16.49
N TYR A 814 56.24 -12.00 16.15
CA TYR A 814 57.20 -13.03 16.57
C TYR A 814 57.74 -13.75 15.33
N PRO A 815 58.88 -13.33 14.76
CA PRO A 815 59.41 -13.89 13.51
C PRO A 815 59.77 -15.38 13.57
N ASP A 816 60.13 -15.87 14.76
CA ASP A 816 60.56 -17.26 15.00
C ASP A 816 59.38 -18.22 15.28
N ALA A 817 58.16 -17.70 15.46
CA ALA A 817 56.95 -18.48 15.68
C ALA A 817 56.27 -18.86 14.34
N THR A 818 55.46 -19.93 14.37
CA THR A 818 54.79 -20.49 13.18
C THR A 818 53.94 -19.43 12.47
N LYS A 819 54.05 -19.35 11.14
CA LYS A 819 53.22 -18.49 10.28
C LYS A 819 52.07 -19.31 9.69
N VAL A 820 50.87 -18.75 9.67
CA VAL A 820 49.70 -19.37 9.06
C VAL A 820 49.65 -18.95 7.59
N ASP A 821 50.27 -19.73 6.70
CA ASP A 821 50.16 -19.59 5.25
C ASP A 821 50.06 -20.97 4.59
N ALA A 822 48.90 -21.27 4.02
CA ALA A 822 48.62 -22.53 3.34
C ALA A 822 49.18 -22.58 1.91
N THR A 823 49.61 -21.45 1.34
CA THR A 823 49.98 -21.34 -0.08
C THR A 823 51.10 -22.30 -0.51
N PRO A 824 52.20 -22.48 0.25
CA PRO A 824 53.24 -23.44 -0.11
C PRO A 824 52.71 -24.88 -0.14
N ALA A 825 51.91 -25.26 0.87
CA ALA A 825 51.31 -26.59 0.96
C ALA A 825 50.31 -26.85 -0.18
N MET A 826 49.46 -25.87 -0.52
CA MET A 826 48.53 -25.96 -1.64
C MET A 826 49.26 -26.22 -2.96
N LYS A 827 50.37 -25.50 -3.21
CA LYS A 827 51.19 -25.67 -4.42
C LYS A 827 51.91 -27.01 -4.45
N GLU A 828 52.50 -27.44 -3.33
CA GLU A 828 53.19 -28.73 -3.22
C GLU A 828 52.23 -29.91 -3.42
N GLN A 829 51.00 -29.81 -2.91
CA GLN A 829 49.97 -30.83 -3.03
C GLN A 829 49.21 -30.78 -4.37
N GLY A 830 49.54 -29.84 -5.26
CA GLY A 830 48.92 -29.74 -6.59
C GLY A 830 47.46 -29.28 -6.59
N TRP A 831 47.09 -28.39 -5.67
CA TRP A 831 45.74 -27.80 -5.63
C TRP A 831 45.42 -27.06 -6.93
N THR A 832 44.15 -27.08 -7.31
CA THR A 832 43.59 -26.38 -8.48
C THR A 832 42.43 -25.47 -8.04
N PRO A 833 42.05 -24.47 -8.85
CA PRO A 833 40.84 -23.67 -8.58
C PRO A 833 39.61 -24.55 -8.29
N LYS A 834 39.38 -25.57 -9.11
CA LYS A 834 38.28 -26.53 -8.90
C LYS A 834 38.32 -27.19 -7.53
N MET A 835 39.48 -27.65 -7.07
CA MET A 835 39.62 -28.24 -5.73
C MET A 835 39.32 -27.26 -4.60
N MET A 836 39.63 -25.96 -4.78
CA MET A 836 39.30 -24.91 -3.80
C MET A 836 37.79 -24.74 -3.68
N PHE A 837 37.06 -24.70 -4.80
CA PHE A 837 35.60 -24.63 -4.81
C PHE A 837 34.96 -25.91 -4.24
N GLU A 838 35.48 -27.09 -4.58
CA GLU A 838 34.99 -28.37 -4.03
C GLU A 838 35.21 -28.46 -2.51
N GLU A 839 36.32 -27.93 -1.99
CA GLU A 839 36.53 -27.83 -0.53
C GLU A 839 35.53 -26.87 0.11
N SER A 840 35.23 -25.75 -0.55
CA SER A 840 34.22 -24.82 -0.07
C SER A 840 32.82 -25.46 -0.04
N ASP A 841 32.42 -26.17 -1.10
CA ASP A 841 31.15 -26.92 -1.12
C ASP A 841 31.10 -28.00 -0.01
N ARG A 842 32.23 -28.67 0.27
CA ARG A 842 32.36 -29.57 1.43
C ARG A 842 32.16 -28.83 2.76
N PHE A 843 32.70 -27.63 2.91
CA PHE A 843 32.48 -26.82 4.10
C PHE A 843 30.99 -26.51 4.32
N PHE A 844 30.30 -25.96 3.32
CA PHE A 844 28.86 -25.62 3.43
C PHE A 844 27.99 -26.86 3.69
N THR A 845 28.22 -27.94 2.94
CA THR A 845 27.49 -29.20 3.15
C THR A 845 27.78 -29.85 4.50
N SER A 846 28.99 -29.65 5.06
CA SER A 846 29.31 -30.09 6.42
C SER A 846 28.41 -29.43 7.47
N LEU A 847 27.95 -28.19 7.24
CA LEU A 847 27.00 -27.48 8.09
C LEU A 847 25.54 -27.94 7.86
N GLY A 848 25.29 -28.77 6.84
CA GLY A 848 23.94 -29.20 6.46
C GLY A 848 23.23 -28.21 5.53
N LEU A 849 23.98 -27.30 4.91
CA LEU A 849 23.49 -26.39 3.89
C LEU A 849 23.40 -27.09 2.52
N ILE A 850 22.82 -26.40 1.54
CA ILE A 850 22.47 -26.98 0.24
C ILE A 850 23.73 -27.14 -0.63
N PRO A 851 24.03 -28.33 -1.18
CA PRO A 851 25.17 -28.50 -2.08
C PRO A 851 24.99 -27.68 -3.38
N MET A 852 26.10 -27.25 -3.97
CA MET A 852 26.04 -26.54 -5.26
C MET A 852 25.41 -27.41 -6.37
N PRO A 853 24.47 -26.86 -7.17
CA PRO A 853 23.82 -27.61 -8.24
C PRO A 853 24.78 -27.93 -9.38
N GLN A 854 24.48 -28.96 -10.18
CA GLN A 854 25.36 -29.33 -11.31
C GLN A 854 25.57 -28.18 -12.31
N GLU A 855 24.53 -27.38 -12.55
CA GLU A 855 24.58 -26.23 -13.46
C GLU A 855 25.59 -25.16 -13.00
N PHE A 856 25.82 -25.02 -11.69
CA PHE A 856 26.85 -24.13 -11.15
C PHE A 856 28.25 -24.54 -11.62
N TRP A 857 28.57 -25.84 -11.54
CA TRP A 857 29.86 -26.38 -11.95
C TRP A 857 30.08 -26.32 -13.46
N ASP A 858 29.01 -26.53 -14.22
CA ASP A 858 29.08 -26.58 -15.69
C ASP A 858 29.22 -25.18 -16.31
N LYS A 859 28.71 -24.13 -15.65
CA LYS A 859 28.59 -22.78 -16.23
C LYS A 859 29.43 -21.68 -15.56
N SER A 860 29.95 -21.89 -14.35
CA SER A 860 30.78 -20.89 -13.66
C SER A 860 32.14 -20.67 -14.34
N MET A 861 32.67 -19.45 -14.23
CA MET A 861 34.03 -19.11 -14.66
C MET A 861 34.92 -19.04 -13.42
N ILE A 862 35.50 -20.18 -13.03
CA ILE A 862 36.32 -20.32 -11.81
C ILE A 862 37.83 -20.13 -12.05
N GLU A 863 38.24 -19.88 -13.29
CA GLU A 863 39.62 -19.56 -13.65
C GLU A 863 39.63 -18.63 -14.86
N LYS A 864 40.74 -17.90 -15.06
CA LYS A 864 40.87 -16.98 -16.19
C LYS A 864 41.00 -17.76 -17.50
N PRO A 865 40.16 -17.48 -18.53
CA PRO A 865 40.29 -18.13 -19.82
C PRO A 865 41.65 -17.87 -20.48
N THR A 866 42.20 -18.89 -21.15
CA THR A 866 43.48 -18.82 -21.88
C THR A 866 43.32 -18.67 -23.39
N ASP A 867 42.07 -18.52 -23.86
CA ASP A 867 41.69 -18.42 -25.27
C ASP A 867 41.76 -17.00 -25.86
N GLY A 868 42.29 -16.04 -25.09
CA GLY A 868 42.51 -14.66 -25.52
C GLY A 868 41.34 -13.71 -25.28
N ARG A 869 40.24 -14.17 -24.67
CA ARG A 869 39.12 -13.28 -24.29
C ARG A 869 39.50 -12.34 -23.14
N GLU A 870 39.00 -11.11 -23.21
CA GLU A 870 39.05 -10.16 -22.09
C GLU A 870 37.83 -10.38 -21.20
N VAL A 871 38.03 -10.36 -19.87
CA VAL A 871 37.00 -10.65 -18.86
C VAL A 871 37.14 -9.70 -17.68
N VAL A 872 36.05 -9.47 -16.96
CA VAL A 872 36.09 -8.79 -15.66
C VAL A 872 36.55 -9.79 -14.61
N CYS A 873 37.81 -9.67 -14.14
CA CYS A 873 38.38 -10.66 -13.22
C CYS A 873 37.94 -10.54 -11.75
N HIS A 874 37.37 -9.40 -11.35
CA HIS A 874 36.89 -9.20 -9.97
C HIS A 874 35.86 -10.29 -9.60
N ALA A 875 36.04 -10.93 -8.44
CA ALA A 875 35.16 -11.99 -7.96
C ALA A 875 33.71 -11.51 -7.81
N SER A 876 32.75 -12.37 -8.14
CA SER A 876 31.32 -12.07 -8.04
C SER A 876 30.46 -13.33 -8.18
N ALA A 877 29.37 -13.39 -7.42
CA ALA A 877 28.33 -14.41 -7.51
C ALA A 877 27.06 -13.87 -8.19
N TRP A 878 26.37 -14.73 -8.94
CA TRP A 878 25.26 -14.35 -9.82
C TRP A 878 24.04 -15.27 -9.63
N ASP A 879 22.89 -14.69 -9.33
CA ASP A 879 21.56 -15.33 -9.41
C ASP A 879 20.91 -14.98 -10.76
N PHE A 880 20.55 -16.00 -11.53
CA PHE A 880 19.90 -15.83 -12.84
C PHE A 880 18.36 -15.77 -12.74
N TYR A 881 17.82 -15.67 -11.52
CA TYR A 881 16.41 -15.46 -11.19
C TYR A 881 15.44 -16.55 -11.64
N ASN A 882 15.93 -17.66 -12.17
CA ASN A 882 15.14 -18.81 -12.65
C ASN A 882 15.05 -19.96 -11.63
N ARG A 883 15.59 -19.77 -10.41
CA ARG A 883 15.62 -20.72 -9.29
C ARG A 883 16.49 -21.97 -9.53
N LYS A 884 17.34 -21.97 -10.54
CA LYS A 884 18.14 -23.14 -10.96
C LYS A 884 19.59 -22.79 -11.23
N ASP A 885 19.80 -21.69 -11.94
CA ASP A 885 21.09 -21.29 -12.46
C ASP A 885 21.72 -20.23 -11.55
N PHE A 886 22.84 -20.60 -10.95
CA PHE A 886 23.64 -19.79 -10.05
C PHE A 886 25.10 -19.97 -10.44
N ARG A 887 25.88 -18.89 -10.54
CA ARG A 887 27.26 -18.95 -11.04
C ARG A 887 28.21 -18.07 -10.25
N ILE A 888 29.50 -18.41 -10.27
CA ILE A 888 30.59 -17.55 -9.81
C ILE A 888 31.51 -17.20 -10.98
N LYS A 889 31.95 -15.94 -11.02
CA LYS A 889 32.96 -15.42 -11.94
C LYS A 889 34.17 -14.92 -11.15
N GLN A 890 35.25 -15.69 -11.14
CA GLN A 890 36.50 -15.38 -10.44
C GLN A 890 37.72 -15.86 -11.24
N CYS A 891 38.74 -15.01 -11.40
CA CYS A 891 40.03 -15.40 -11.98
C CYS A 891 40.94 -16.04 -10.92
N THR A 892 40.54 -17.22 -10.41
CA THR A 892 41.16 -17.82 -9.21
C THR A 892 42.62 -18.22 -9.42
N VAL A 893 43.46 -17.90 -8.43
CA VAL A 893 44.86 -18.29 -8.33
C VAL A 893 45.06 -19.19 -7.11
N VAL A 894 45.93 -20.20 -7.20
CA VAL A 894 46.16 -21.15 -6.10
C VAL A 894 47.02 -20.51 -5.01
N ASN A 895 46.36 -19.91 -4.03
CA ASN A 895 46.92 -19.34 -2.81
C ASN A 895 45.86 -19.29 -1.68
N MET A 896 46.27 -18.95 -0.47
CA MET A 896 45.38 -18.88 0.69
C MET A 896 44.33 -17.75 0.61
N ASP A 897 44.67 -16.60 0.03
CA ASP A 897 43.76 -15.44 -0.09
C ASP A 897 42.58 -15.74 -1.02
N ASP A 898 42.84 -16.40 -2.14
CA ASP A 898 41.83 -16.83 -3.09
C ASP A 898 41.01 -18.01 -2.53
N LEU A 899 41.58 -18.86 -1.67
CA LEU A 899 40.81 -19.90 -0.96
C LEU A 899 39.76 -19.27 -0.04
N ILE A 900 40.12 -18.19 0.64
CA ILE A 900 39.19 -17.38 1.45
C ILE A 900 38.13 -16.71 0.56
N THR A 901 38.55 -16.12 -0.56
CA THR A 901 37.64 -15.47 -1.51
C THR A 901 36.63 -16.46 -2.11
N VAL A 902 37.06 -17.69 -2.41
CA VAL A 902 36.16 -18.76 -2.88
C VAL A 902 35.05 -19.04 -1.86
N HIS A 903 35.37 -19.10 -0.56
CA HIS A 903 34.36 -19.28 0.48
C HIS A 903 33.41 -18.09 0.61
N HIS A 904 33.92 -16.87 0.43
CA HIS A 904 33.11 -15.66 0.41
C HIS A 904 32.05 -15.72 -0.70
N GLU A 905 32.48 -15.96 -1.94
CA GLU A 905 31.57 -16.02 -3.11
C GLU A 905 30.59 -17.20 -3.04
N MET A 906 31.04 -18.36 -2.55
CA MET A 906 30.16 -19.51 -2.33
C MET A 906 29.11 -19.23 -1.25
N GLY A 907 29.40 -18.38 -0.27
CA GLY A 907 28.42 -17.90 0.71
C GLY A 907 27.29 -17.09 0.08
N HIS A 908 27.58 -16.29 -0.95
CA HIS A 908 26.54 -15.61 -1.72
C HIS A 908 25.64 -16.60 -2.45
N VAL A 909 26.22 -17.59 -3.14
CA VAL A 909 25.45 -18.64 -3.82
C VAL A 909 24.60 -19.43 -2.83
N GLN A 910 25.13 -19.70 -1.64
CA GLN A 910 24.37 -20.36 -0.58
C GLN A 910 23.16 -19.53 -0.15
N TYR A 911 23.27 -18.21 -0.10
CA TYR A 911 22.14 -17.31 0.17
C TYR A 911 21.10 -17.41 -0.97
N PHE A 912 21.55 -17.41 -2.23
CA PHE A 912 20.67 -17.56 -3.40
C PHE A 912 19.82 -18.83 -3.33
N LEU A 913 20.47 -19.95 -3.01
CA LEU A 913 19.83 -21.26 -2.87
C LEU A 913 18.78 -21.29 -1.75
N GLN A 914 18.98 -20.53 -0.67
CA GLN A 914 18.06 -20.54 0.49
C GLN A 914 16.79 -19.72 0.22
N TYR A 915 16.89 -18.58 -0.45
CA TYR A 915 15.73 -17.72 -0.73
C TYR A 915 15.09 -17.96 -2.11
N MET A 916 15.56 -18.92 -2.92
CA MET A 916 15.10 -19.11 -4.31
C MET A 916 13.57 -19.28 -4.46
N ASN A 917 12.88 -19.70 -3.40
CA ASN A 917 11.41 -19.87 -3.39
C ASN A 917 10.64 -18.59 -2.98
N GLN A 918 11.33 -17.54 -2.55
CA GLN A 918 10.72 -16.23 -2.30
C GLN A 918 10.29 -15.58 -3.63
N PRO A 919 9.30 -14.66 -3.60
CA PRO A 919 9.04 -13.74 -4.70
C PRO A 919 10.32 -13.00 -5.10
N ILE A 920 10.49 -12.68 -6.38
CA ILE A 920 11.71 -12.06 -6.92
C ILE A 920 12.07 -10.77 -6.17
N SER A 921 11.06 -10.00 -5.73
CA SER A 921 11.22 -8.78 -4.93
C SER A 921 11.91 -9.00 -3.57
N PHE A 922 11.93 -10.24 -3.07
CA PHE A 922 12.52 -10.62 -1.79
C PHE A 922 13.77 -11.51 -1.91
N ARG A 923 14.23 -11.80 -3.13
CA ARG A 923 15.48 -12.53 -3.40
C ARG A 923 16.69 -11.60 -3.28
N ASP A 924 16.95 -11.20 -2.05
CA ASP A 924 18.10 -10.38 -1.64
C ASP A 924 18.40 -10.70 -0.17
N GLY A 925 19.53 -10.24 0.36
CA GLY A 925 19.83 -10.36 1.78
C GLY A 925 18.88 -9.50 2.61
N ALA A 926 18.72 -9.82 3.90
CA ALA A 926 17.88 -9.03 4.81
C ALA A 926 18.22 -7.52 4.80
N ASN A 927 19.50 -7.20 4.63
CA ASN A 927 20.00 -5.94 4.06
C ASN A 927 21.30 -6.25 3.28
N PRO A 928 21.86 -5.29 2.51
CA PRO A 928 23.05 -5.54 1.71
C PRO A 928 24.28 -6.02 2.50
N GLY A 929 24.41 -5.64 3.78
CA GLY A 929 25.52 -6.08 4.64
C GLY A 929 25.40 -7.55 5.08
N PHE A 930 24.19 -8.09 5.21
CA PHE A 930 23.98 -9.52 5.48
C PHE A 930 24.54 -10.38 4.35
N HIS A 931 24.31 -9.98 3.10
CA HIS A 931 24.73 -10.75 1.94
C HIS A 931 26.26 -10.96 1.92
N GLU A 932 26.99 -9.89 2.24
CA GLU A 932 28.46 -9.85 2.37
C GLU A 932 28.97 -10.59 3.61
N ALA A 933 28.25 -10.52 4.73
CA ALA A 933 28.67 -11.13 5.99
C ALA A 933 28.65 -12.66 5.96
N ILE A 934 27.65 -13.27 5.29
CA ILE A 934 27.53 -14.73 5.25
C ILE A 934 28.75 -15.38 4.63
N GLY A 935 29.28 -14.83 3.54
CA GLY A 935 30.52 -15.31 2.93
C GLY A 935 31.72 -15.19 3.87
N ASP A 936 31.86 -14.02 4.51
CA ASP A 936 33.00 -13.75 5.38
C ASP A 936 33.00 -14.57 6.69
N VAL A 937 31.83 -14.91 7.24
CA VAL A 937 31.72 -15.77 8.43
C VAL A 937 32.38 -17.13 8.21
N MET A 938 32.23 -17.68 7.01
CA MET A 938 32.82 -18.98 6.65
C MET A 938 34.33 -18.86 6.57
N ALA A 939 34.81 -17.79 5.93
CA ALA A 939 36.23 -17.50 5.83
C ALA A 939 36.93 -17.42 7.19
N LEU A 940 36.27 -16.87 8.23
CA LEU A 940 36.83 -16.79 9.58
C LEU A 940 37.11 -18.17 10.20
N SER A 941 36.30 -19.18 9.90
CA SER A 941 36.52 -20.55 10.39
C SER A 941 37.58 -21.28 9.56
N VAL A 942 37.54 -21.08 8.24
CA VAL A 942 38.46 -21.70 7.27
C VAL A 942 39.90 -21.22 7.46
N SER A 943 40.09 -19.96 7.85
CA SER A 943 41.42 -19.40 8.10
C SER A 943 42.08 -19.89 9.39
N THR A 944 41.37 -20.62 10.25
CA THR A 944 41.94 -21.07 11.52
C THR A 944 43.00 -22.15 11.31
N PRO A 945 44.09 -22.15 12.11
CA PRO A 945 45.09 -23.23 12.07
C PRO A 945 44.48 -24.62 12.27
N LYS A 946 43.44 -24.72 13.11
CA LYS A 946 42.68 -25.96 13.35
C LYS A 946 42.03 -26.48 12.07
N HIS A 947 41.37 -25.59 11.33
CA HIS A 947 40.72 -25.96 10.07
C HIS A 947 41.74 -26.34 9.00
N LEU A 948 42.77 -25.51 8.79
CA LEU A 948 43.83 -25.76 7.81
C LEU A 948 44.54 -27.08 8.06
N HIS A 949 44.76 -27.45 9.32
CA HIS A 949 45.28 -28.78 9.66
C HIS A 949 44.29 -29.89 9.30
N SER A 950 42.99 -29.71 9.55
CA SER A 950 41.98 -30.73 9.25
C SER A 950 41.92 -31.08 7.75
N ILE A 951 42.16 -30.08 6.89
CA ILE A 951 42.23 -30.23 5.42
C ILE A 951 43.66 -30.50 4.90
N LYS A 952 44.61 -30.81 5.80
CA LYS A 952 46.01 -31.16 5.51
C LYS A 952 46.84 -30.06 4.84
N LEU A 953 46.45 -28.79 5.00
CA LEU A 953 47.23 -27.64 4.55
C LEU A 953 48.20 -27.11 5.62
N LEU A 954 48.13 -27.66 6.83
CA LEU A 954 49.04 -27.36 7.93
C LEU A 954 49.44 -28.66 8.66
N ASP A 955 50.74 -28.92 8.84
CA ASP A 955 51.25 -30.18 9.40
C ASP A 955 51.04 -30.33 10.92
N GLN A 956 51.11 -29.22 11.66
CA GLN A 956 50.93 -29.19 13.11
C GLN A 956 50.21 -27.90 13.53
N VAL A 957 49.29 -28.01 14.49
CA VAL A 957 48.69 -26.84 15.15
C VAL A 957 49.59 -26.45 16.32
N THR A 958 50.34 -25.36 16.19
CA THR A 958 51.12 -24.80 17.30
C THR A 958 50.21 -23.92 18.17
N GLU A 959 49.76 -24.42 19.31
CA GLU A 959 48.95 -23.65 20.26
C GLU A 959 49.84 -22.93 21.29
N ASN A 960 50.42 -21.80 20.91
CA ASN A 960 51.14 -20.92 21.84
C ASN A 960 50.76 -19.45 21.62
N GLU A 961 51.01 -18.62 22.64
CA GLU A 961 50.63 -17.20 22.62
C GLU A 961 51.28 -16.44 21.45
N GLU A 962 52.54 -16.75 21.12
CA GLU A 962 53.26 -16.10 20.02
C GLU A 962 52.62 -16.38 18.64
N SER A 963 52.21 -17.62 18.39
CA SER A 963 51.53 -18.01 17.14
C SER A 963 50.11 -17.45 17.09
N ASP A 964 49.40 -17.40 18.23
CA ASP A 964 48.06 -16.79 18.32
C ASP A 964 48.12 -15.29 17.99
N ILE A 965 49.13 -14.56 18.51
CA ILE A 965 49.33 -13.13 18.20
C ILE A 965 49.72 -12.93 16.74
N ASN A 966 50.57 -13.78 16.17
CA ASN A 966 50.89 -13.75 14.74
C ASN A 966 49.65 -13.95 13.87
N TYR A 967 48.79 -14.92 14.20
CA TYR A 967 47.52 -15.15 13.50
C TYR A 967 46.57 -13.96 13.65
N LEU A 968 46.34 -13.47 14.87
CA LEU A 968 45.47 -12.31 15.08
C LEU A 968 45.98 -11.07 14.34
N MET A 969 47.31 -10.86 14.28
CA MET A 969 47.91 -9.78 13.49
C MET A 969 47.62 -9.94 12.01
N SER A 970 47.75 -11.15 11.43
CA SER A 970 47.46 -11.36 10.00
C SER A 970 45.99 -11.05 9.67
N VAL A 971 45.06 -11.50 10.52
CA VAL A 971 43.63 -11.20 10.37
C VAL A 971 43.36 -9.70 10.58
N ALA A 972 44.02 -9.04 11.53
CA ALA A 972 43.80 -7.61 11.82
C ALA A 972 44.29 -6.72 10.67
N LEU A 973 45.41 -7.07 10.03
CA LEU A 973 45.91 -6.36 8.86
C LEU A 973 44.95 -6.41 7.69
N ASP A 974 44.06 -7.40 7.61
CA ASP A 974 42.98 -7.44 6.64
C ASP A 974 41.71 -6.76 7.17
N LYS A 975 41.13 -7.31 8.25
CA LYS A 975 39.80 -6.93 8.74
C LYS A 975 39.77 -5.57 9.43
N ILE A 976 40.74 -5.26 10.29
CA ILE A 976 40.76 -4.00 11.04
C ILE A 976 41.24 -2.84 10.17
N ALA A 977 42.24 -3.07 9.31
CA ALA A 977 42.73 -2.07 8.38
C ALA A 977 41.66 -1.62 7.37
N PHE A 978 40.75 -2.52 7.00
CA PHE A 978 39.67 -2.26 6.06
C PHE A 978 38.59 -1.34 6.61
N LEU A 979 38.19 -1.48 7.88
CA LEU A 979 37.06 -0.73 8.46
C LEU A 979 37.05 0.78 8.19
N PRO A 980 38.13 1.55 8.45
CA PRO A 980 38.14 2.98 8.12
C PRO A 980 38.05 3.25 6.61
N PHE A 981 38.59 2.37 5.76
CA PHE A 981 38.44 2.48 4.31
C PHE A 981 37.00 2.22 3.86
N GLY A 982 36.40 1.13 4.35
CA GLY A 982 35.01 0.77 4.10
C GLY A 982 34.05 1.89 4.48
N TYR A 983 34.29 2.50 5.64
CA TYR A 983 33.50 3.62 6.14
C TYR A 983 33.66 4.88 5.30
N LEU A 984 34.89 5.29 4.99
CA LEU A 984 35.12 6.58 4.30
C LEU A 984 34.64 6.59 2.85
N MET A 985 34.60 5.43 2.18
CA MET A 985 34.21 5.30 0.76
C MET A 985 32.80 5.86 0.51
N ASP A 986 31.83 5.42 1.31
CA ASP A 986 30.45 5.88 1.18
C ASP A 986 30.20 7.20 1.91
N GLN A 987 30.96 7.53 2.95
CA GLN A 987 30.98 8.90 3.48
C GLN A 987 31.37 9.93 2.42
N TRP A 988 32.33 9.61 1.55
CA TRP A 988 32.68 10.46 0.40
C TRP A 988 31.55 10.49 -0.62
N ARG A 989 31.05 9.33 -1.07
CA ARG A 989 29.99 9.26 -2.09
C ARG A 989 28.68 9.92 -1.67
N TRP A 990 28.24 9.73 -0.42
CA TRP A 990 27.04 10.37 0.10
C TRP A 990 27.16 11.88 0.07
N LYS A 991 28.33 12.42 0.47
CA LYS A 991 28.60 13.86 0.42
C LYS A 991 28.73 14.39 -1.01
N VAL A 992 29.13 13.56 -1.97
CA VAL A 992 29.08 13.91 -3.39
C VAL A 992 27.64 13.94 -3.89
N PHE A 993 26.83 12.94 -3.56
CA PHE A 993 25.43 12.85 -3.98
C PHE A 993 24.57 13.97 -3.39
N ASP A 994 24.73 14.31 -2.11
CA ASP A 994 23.97 15.40 -1.48
C ASP A 994 24.54 16.82 -1.73
N GLY A 995 25.68 16.92 -2.44
CA GLY A 995 26.31 18.19 -2.81
C GLY A 995 27.18 18.85 -1.73
N ARG A 996 27.40 18.20 -0.57
CA ARG A 996 28.36 18.68 0.45
C ARG A 996 29.81 18.68 -0.04
N ILE A 997 30.16 17.82 -0.99
CA ILE A 997 31.44 17.85 -1.73
C ILE A 997 31.14 18.28 -3.16
N LYS A 998 31.70 19.42 -3.56
CA LYS A 998 31.55 19.93 -4.93
C LYS A 998 32.49 19.25 -5.89
N GLU A 999 32.15 19.32 -7.17
CA GLU A 999 32.92 18.68 -8.24
C GLU A 999 34.35 19.21 -8.41
N ASP A 1000 34.63 20.43 -7.98
CA ASP A 1000 35.94 21.07 -7.94
C ASP A 1000 36.73 20.75 -6.65
N GLU A 1001 36.19 19.89 -5.78
CA GLU A 1001 36.81 19.48 -4.51
C GLU A 1001 36.81 17.95 -4.33
N TYR A 1002 36.46 17.18 -5.37
CA TYR A 1002 36.32 15.72 -5.31
C TYR A 1002 37.58 15.05 -4.76
N ASN A 1003 38.74 15.37 -5.32
CA ASN A 1003 39.97 14.67 -4.99
C ASN A 1003 40.56 15.17 -3.66
N GLN A 1004 40.46 16.47 -3.39
CA GLN A 1004 40.84 17.07 -2.12
C GLN A 1004 40.06 16.46 -0.96
N GLN A 1005 38.72 16.40 -1.06
CA GLN A 1005 37.88 15.87 0.01
C GLN A 1005 38.04 14.36 0.19
N TRP A 1006 38.34 13.63 -0.88
CA TRP A 1006 38.76 12.23 -0.79
C TRP A 1006 39.99 12.07 0.09
N TRP A 1007 41.05 12.87 -0.14
CA TRP A 1007 42.27 12.81 0.66
C TRP A 1007 42.09 13.32 2.09
N ASN A 1008 41.21 14.30 2.32
CA ASN A 1008 40.85 14.73 3.67
C ASN A 1008 40.21 13.59 4.46
N LEU A 1009 39.33 12.79 3.84
CA LEU A 1009 38.70 11.64 4.48
C LEU A 1009 39.69 10.47 4.68
N ARG A 1010 40.57 10.21 3.71
CA ARG A 1010 41.68 9.25 3.84
C ARG A 1010 42.60 9.60 5.02
N LEU A 1011 42.93 10.88 5.18
CA LEU A 1011 43.71 11.37 6.31
C LEU A 1011 42.91 11.26 7.63
N LYS A 1012 41.65 11.70 7.66
CA LYS A 1012 40.81 11.72 8.87
C LYS A 1012 40.55 10.32 9.43
N TYR A 1013 40.21 9.36 8.56
CA TYR A 1013 39.77 8.03 9.00
C TYR A 1013 40.88 7.00 8.99
N GLN A 1014 41.73 6.98 7.96
CA GLN A 1014 42.82 6.00 7.88
C GLN A 1014 44.18 6.52 8.36
N GLY A 1015 44.38 7.83 8.43
CA GLY A 1015 45.71 8.38 8.73
C GLY A 1015 46.70 8.08 7.63
N LEU A 1016 46.26 8.18 6.38
CA LEU A 1016 47.08 7.99 5.19
C LEU A 1016 47.24 9.30 4.42
N CYS A 1017 48.42 9.49 3.82
CA CYS A 1017 48.70 10.63 2.96
C CYS A 1017 49.05 10.16 1.53
N PRO A 1018 48.80 11.01 0.51
CA PRO A 1018 49.26 10.72 -0.84
C PRO A 1018 50.79 10.85 -0.88
N PRO A 1019 51.51 9.92 -1.54
CA PRO A 1019 52.96 10.01 -1.61
C PRO A 1019 53.48 11.10 -2.56
N THR A 1020 52.60 11.63 -3.42
CA THR A 1020 52.89 12.70 -4.37
C THR A 1020 51.74 13.72 -4.32
N PRO A 1021 51.99 15.03 -4.58
CA PRO A 1021 50.93 16.03 -4.60
C PRO A 1021 49.83 15.65 -5.60
N ARG A 1022 48.58 15.88 -5.21
CA ARG A 1022 47.40 15.65 -6.07
C ARG A 1022 46.74 16.97 -6.40
N SER A 1023 46.07 17.00 -7.55
CA SER A 1023 45.30 18.12 -8.07
C SER A 1023 43.86 17.68 -8.33
N GLU A 1024 43.00 18.62 -8.73
CA GLU A 1024 41.63 18.30 -9.15
C GLU A 1024 41.55 17.85 -10.62
N ASP A 1025 42.67 17.83 -11.35
CA ASP A 1025 42.78 17.06 -12.60
C ASP A 1025 42.87 15.54 -12.32
N ASP A 1026 43.17 15.16 -11.08
CA ASP A 1026 43.19 13.77 -10.64
C ASP A 1026 41.79 13.35 -10.14
N PHE A 1027 41.50 12.05 -10.23
CA PHE A 1027 40.28 11.47 -9.68
C PHE A 1027 40.61 10.10 -9.07
N ASP A 1028 41.29 10.13 -7.93
CA ASP A 1028 41.77 8.95 -7.23
C ASP A 1028 40.65 7.99 -6.76
N PRO A 1029 39.43 8.45 -6.37
CA PRO A 1029 38.30 7.56 -6.12
C PRO A 1029 37.98 6.64 -7.32
N GLY A 1030 38.01 7.17 -8.54
CA GLY A 1030 37.73 6.39 -9.76
C GLY A 1030 38.74 5.27 -10.03
N ALA A 1031 39.89 5.27 -9.35
CA ALA A 1031 40.87 4.19 -9.44
C ALA A 1031 40.52 2.96 -8.57
N LYS A 1032 39.34 2.92 -7.92
CA LYS A 1032 38.80 1.77 -7.18
C LYS A 1032 37.51 1.26 -7.83
N PHE A 1033 37.45 -0.02 -8.19
CA PHE A 1033 36.37 -0.67 -8.96
C PHE A 1033 34.93 -0.26 -8.61
N HIS A 1034 34.57 -0.24 -7.33
CA HIS A 1034 33.21 0.04 -6.86
C HIS A 1034 32.71 1.45 -7.18
N ILE A 1035 33.59 2.41 -7.45
CA ILE A 1035 33.23 3.77 -7.85
C ILE A 1035 32.71 3.80 -9.31
N PRO A 1036 33.49 3.40 -10.34
CA PRO A 1036 33.01 3.33 -11.72
C PRO A 1036 31.94 2.26 -11.95
N ALA A 1037 31.96 1.14 -11.22
CA ALA A 1037 30.96 0.07 -11.34
C ALA A 1037 29.65 0.37 -10.57
N ASN A 1038 29.60 1.50 -9.86
CA ASN A 1038 28.43 1.92 -9.08
C ASN A 1038 27.92 0.87 -8.05
N VAL A 1039 28.84 0.29 -7.28
CA VAL A 1039 28.49 -0.68 -6.24
C VAL A 1039 28.58 -0.01 -4.86
N PRO A 1040 27.49 0.12 -4.08
CA PRO A 1040 27.51 0.65 -2.71
C PRO A 1040 28.54 -0.06 -1.82
N TYR A 1041 29.29 0.67 -0.99
CA TYR A 1041 30.47 0.14 -0.28
C TYR A 1041 30.22 -0.07 1.20
N ILE A 1042 29.25 0.63 1.78
CA ILE A 1042 28.94 0.53 3.21
C ILE A 1042 28.49 -0.88 3.62
N ARG A 1043 28.02 -1.68 2.64
CA ARG A 1043 27.76 -3.12 2.81
C ARG A 1043 28.94 -3.87 3.40
N TYR A 1044 30.17 -3.54 3.02
CA TYR A 1044 31.37 -4.20 3.52
C TYR A 1044 31.72 -3.75 4.94
N PHE A 1045 31.50 -2.47 5.28
CA PHE A 1045 31.68 -2.00 6.66
C PHE A 1045 30.69 -2.71 7.60
N VAL A 1046 29.41 -2.76 7.21
CA VAL A 1046 28.38 -3.48 7.96
C VAL A 1046 28.75 -4.96 8.07
N SER A 1047 29.15 -5.59 6.96
CA SER A 1047 29.61 -6.99 6.94
C SER A 1047 30.71 -7.25 7.95
N PHE A 1048 31.74 -6.39 7.98
CA PHE A 1048 32.90 -6.58 8.84
C PHE A 1048 32.56 -6.40 10.32
N VAL A 1049 31.45 -5.76 10.66
CA VAL A 1049 30.94 -5.73 12.04
C VAL A 1049 30.10 -6.98 12.32
N ILE A 1050 29.07 -7.23 11.52
CA ILE A 1050 28.08 -8.26 11.82
C ILE A 1050 28.61 -9.69 11.61
N GLN A 1051 29.62 -9.90 10.77
CA GLN A 1051 30.25 -11.21 10.59
C GLN A 1051 30.82 -11.75 11.90
N PHE A 1052 31.33 -10.89 12.79
CA PHE A 1052 31.82 -11.35 14.10
C PHE A 1052 30.67 -11.63 15.06
N GLN A 1053 29.56 -10.90 14.97
CA GLN A 1053 28.35 -11.22 15.74
C GLN A 1053 27.78 -12.58 15.32
N PHE A 1054 27.72 -12.84 14.01
CA PHE A 1054 27.32 -14.14 13.48
C PHE A 1054 28.30 -15.22 13.90
N HIS A 1055 29.60 -15.00 13.71
CA HIS A 1055 30.61 -15.97 14.10
C HIS A 1055 30.51 -16.33 15.59
N GLN A 1056 30.39 -15.34 16.49
CA GLN A 1056 30.18 -15.61 17.92
C GLN A 1056 28.95 -16.48 18.18
N ALA A 1057 27.78 -16.10 17.63
CA ALA A 1057 26.56 -16.86 17.85
C ALA A 1057 26.62 -18.29 17.28
N LEU A 1058 27.30 -18.46 16.14
CA LEU A 1058 27.48 -19.78 15.52
C LEU A 1058 28.49 -20.65 16.27
N CYS A 1059 29.53 -20.04 16.83
CA CYS A 1059 30.48 -20.71 17.72
C CYS A 1059 29.79 -21.20 19.00
N ASP A 1060 28.93 -20.36 19.58
CA ASP A 1060 28.11 -20.74 20.73
C ASP A 1060 27.16 -21.89 20.37
N ALA A 1061 26.52 -21.85 19.20
CA ALA A 1061 25.68 -22.94 18.69
C ALA A 1061 26.46 -24.23 18.39
N ALA A 1062 27.72 -24.12 17.95
CA ALA A 1062 28.63 -25.24 17.73
C ALA A 1062 29.22 -25.80 19.04
N GLY A 1063 28.93 -25.20 20.20
CA GLY A 1063 29.44 -25.64 21.50
C GLY A 1063 30.92 -25.34 21.70
N HIS A 1064 31.47 -24.33 21.01
CA HIS A 1064 32.87 -23.92 21.17
C HIS A 1064 33.13 -23.39 22.58
N THR A 1065 34.31 -23.69 23.12
CA THR A 1065 34.78 -23.16 24.41
C THR A 1065 36.18 -22.57 24.25
N GLY A 1066 36.44 -21.44 24.91
CA GLY A 1066 37.72 -20.73 24.82
C GLY A 1066 37.66 -19.47 23.95
N PRO A 1067 38.81 -18.92 23.53
CA PRO A 1067 38.85 -17.69 22.76
C PRO A 1067 38.11 -17.79 21.43
N LEU A 1068 37.38 -16.74 21.07
CA LEU A 1068 36.53 -16.72 19.86
C LEU A 1068 37.34 -16.94 18.58
N HIS A 1069 38.56 -16.38 18.49
CA HIS A 1069 39.42 -16.52 17.30
C HIS A 1069 39.93 -17.94 17.01
N LYS A 1070 39.71 -18.89 17.93
CA LYS A 1070 40.04 -20.31 17.75
C LYS A 1070 38.84 -21.16 17.34
N CYS A 1071 37.66 -20.56 17.23
CA CYS A 1071 36.46 -21.28 16.85
C CYS A 1071 36.52 -21.71 15.38
N ASP A 1072 36.10 -22.95 15.13
CA ASP A 1072 35.85 -23.49 13.80
C ASP A 1072 34.47 -24.16 13.83
N ILE A 1073 33.53 -23.65 13.02
CA ILE A 1073 32.16 -24.15 12.95
C ILE A 1073 31.99 -25.36 12.02
N TYR A 1074 33.06 -25.81 11.35
CA TYR A 1074 33.03 -26.95 10.43
C TYR A 1074 32.35 -28.18 11.07
N GLN A 1075 31.44 -28.81 10.31
CA GLN A 1075 30.60 -29.93 10.75
C GLN A 1075 29.50 -29.64 11.80
N SER A 1076 29.32 -28.40 12.26
CA SER A 1076 28.19 -28.05 13.15
C SER A 1076 26.89 -27.89 12.36
N LYS A 1077 25.96 -28.84 12.54
CA LYS A 1077 24.63 -28.78 11.93
C LYS A 1077 23.74 -27.74 12.59
N GLU A 1078 23.97 -27.47 13.86
CA GLU A 1078 23.26 -26.47 14.66
C GLU A 1078 23.55 -25.06 14.13
N ALA A 1079 24.83 -24.75 13.89
CA ALA A 1079 25.25 -23.49 13.27
C ALA A 1079 24.67 -23.35 11.84
N GLY A 1080 24.74 -24.42 11.04
CA GLY A 1080 24.18 -24.41 9.68
C GLY A 1080 22.67 -24.21 9.65
N ASN A 1081 21.92 -24.84 10.55
CA ASN A 1081 20.47 -24.64 10.65
C ASN A 1081 20.11 -23.19 10.99
N LEU A 1082 20.83 -22.58 11.92
CA LEU A 1082 20.63 -21.18 12.33
C LEU A 1082 20.83 -20.22 11.15
N LEU A 1083 21.92 -20.41 10.40
CA LEU A 1083 22.21 -19.66 9.18
C LEU A 1083 21.19 -19.89 8.08
N GLY A 1084 20.81 -21.14 7.84
CA GLY A 1084 19.85 -21.53 6.81
C GLY A 1084 18.48 -20.88 7.02
N GLU A 1085 17.94 -20.93 8.25
CA GLU A 1085 16.65 -20.32 8.58
C GLU A 1085 16.65 -18.79 8.40
N ALA A 1086 17.74 -18.11 8.77
CA ALA A 1086 17.85 -16.67 8.55
C ALA A 1086 17.94 -16.32 7.05
N MET A 1087 18.72 -17.07 6.26
CA MET A 1087 18.86 -16.83 4.83
C MET A 1087 17.56 -17.06 4.05
N LYS A 1088 16.71 -18.01 4.46
CA LYS A 1088 15.40 -18.28 3.83
C LYS A 1088 14.45 -17.08 3.84
N LEU A 1089 14.61 -16.16 4.80
CA LEU A 1089 13.79 -14.96 4.86
C LEU A 1089 14.04 -14.02 3.68
N GLY A 1090 15.26 -14.01 3.12
CA GLY A 1090 15.70 -13.02 2.15
C GLY A 1090 15.39 -11.60 2.65
N PHE A 1091 14.73 -10.81 1.81
CA PHE A 1091 14.29 -9.45 2.12
C PHE A 1091 12.82 -9.35 2.56
N SER A 1092 12.15 -10.48 2.89
CA SER A 1092 10.72 -10.51 3.23
C SER A 1092 10.38 -9.87 4.59
N LYS A 1093 11.37 -9.76 5.47
CA LYS A 1093 11.26 -9.18 6.82
C LYS A 1093 12.28 -8.06 7.03
N PRO A 1094 12.02 -7.12 7.96
CA PRO A 1094 13.02 -6.18 8.43
C PRO A 1094 14.28 -6.91 8.92
N TRP A 1095 15.47 -6.41 8.57
CA TRP A 1095 16.73 -7.04 8.94
C TRP A 1095 16.96 -7.29 10.44
N PRO A 1096 16.40 -6.53 11.40
CA PRO A 1096 16.54 -6.83 12.81
C PRO A 1096 15.91 -8.18 13.20
N GLU A 1097 14.88 -8.64 12.48
CA GLU A 1097 14.29 -9.98 12.71
C GLU A 1097 15.28 -11.08 12.31
N ALA A 1098 15.97 -10.92 11.16
CA ALA A 1098 17.02 -11.85 10.74
C ALA A 1098 18.24 -11.82 11.69
N MET A 1099 18.62 -10.64 12.19
CA MET A 1099 19.68 -10.48 13.21
C MET A 1099 19.32 -11.21 14.50
N GLN A 1100 18.06 -11.08 14.96
CA GLN A 1100 17.54 -11.73 16.15
C GLN A 1100 17.54 -13.25 16.02
N LEU A 1101 17.21 -13.79 14.85
CA LEU A 1101 17.24 -15.23 14.60
C LEU A 1101 18.65 -15.81 14.74
N ILE A 1102 19.67 -15.12 14.22
CA ILE A 1102 21.06 -15.61 14.28
C ILE A 1102 21.68 -15.34 15.66
N THR A 1103 21.55 -14.12 16.17
CA THR A 1103 22.36 -13.66 17.31
C THR A 1103 21.60 -13.59 18.64
N GLY A 1104 20.29 -13.82 18.63
CA GLY A 1104 19.44 -13.66 19.82
C GLY A 1104 19.18 -12.20 20.22
N GLN A 1105 19.57 -11.21 19.40
CA GLN A 1105 19.32 -9.78 19.62
C GLN A 1105 19.17 -9.02 18.27
N PRO A 1106 18.52 -7.84 18.21
CA PRO A 1106 18.16 -7.20 16.94
C PRO A 1106 19.16 -6.17 16.38
N ASN A 1107 20.21 -5.80 17.12
CA ASN A 1107 21.08 -4.65 16.82
C ASN A 1107 22.42 -5.05 16.19
N MET A 1108 23.05 -4.10 15.47
CA MET A 1108 24.46 -4.21 15.10
C MET A 1108 25.35 -3.80 16.28
N SER A 1109 26.42 -4.55 16.54
CA SER A 1109 27.34 -4.33 17.66
C SER A 1109 28.77 -4.71 17.30
N ALA A 1110 29.74 -3.85 17.67
CA ALA A 1110 31.16 -4.12 17.50
C ALA A 1110 31.76 -5.01 18.62
N GLU A 1111 30.98 -5.37 19.65
CA GLU A 1111 31.48 -6.10 20.83
C GLU A 1111 32.09 -7.46 20.47
N ALA A 1112 31.46 -8.23 19.58
CA ALA A 1112 31.95 -9.52 19.15
C ALA A 1112 33.32 -9.40 18.44
N LEU A 1113 33.47 -8.39 17.59
CA LEU A 1113 34.73 -8.08 16.90
C LEU A 1113 35.80 -7.67 17.91
N MET A 1114 35.48 -6.79 18.86
CA MET A 1114 36.43 -6.38 19.89
C MET A 1114 36.85 -7.57 20.78
N SER A 1115 35.94 -8.48 21.09
CA SER A 1115 36.22 -9.71 21.84
C SER A 1115 37.16 -10.66 21.07
N TYR A 1116 36.95 -10.82 19.76
CA TYR A 1116 37.82 -11.59 18.88
C TYR A 1116 39.27 -11.12 18.94
N PHE A 1117 39.48 -9.79 18.84
CA PHE A 1117 40.81 -9.17 18.80
C PHE A 1117 41.36 -8.74 20.15
N GLN A 1118 40.67 -9.02 21.26
CA GLN A 1118 41.08 -8.59 22.60
C GLN A 1118 42.54 -8.98 22.96
N PRO A 1119 43.03 -10.21 22.65
CA PRO A 1119 44.41 -10.58 22.92
C PRO A 1119 45.41 -9.71 22.13
N LEU A 1120 45.15 -9.47 20.85
CA LEU A 1120 45.99 -8.61 20.01
C LEU A 1120 45.96 -7.16 20.48
N MET A 1121 44.81 -6.65 20.88
CA MET A 1121 44.68 -5.29 21.42
C MET A 1121 45.56 -5.11 22.66
N THR A 1122 45.53 -6.06 23.58
CA THR A 1122 46.35 -6.03 24.79
C THR A 1122 47.85 -6.08 24.45
N TRP A 1123 48.23 -6.91 23.47
CA TRP A 1123 49.60 -6.99 22.99
C TRP A 1123 50.07 -5.68 22.32
N LEU A 1124 49.27 -5.13 21.40
CA LEU A 1124 49.58 -3.90 20.66
C LEU A 1124 49.77 -2.70 21.60
N VAL A 1125 48.89 -2.53 22.60
CA VAL A 1125 49.00 -1.46 23.59
C VAL A 1125 50.34 -1.55 24.32
N LYS A 1126 50.69 -2.74 24.82
CA LYS A 1126 51.95 -2.98 25.54
C LYS A 1126 53.17 -2.71 24.67
N GLU A 1127 53.17 -3.15 23.41
CA GLU A 1127 54.30 -2.95 22.49
C GLU A 1127 54.41 -1.48 22.03
N ASN A 1128 53.29 -0.79 21.80
CA ASN A 1128 53.29 0.63 21.45
C ASN A 1128 53.76 1.51 22.63
N GLU A 1129 53.32 1.22 23.86
CA GLU A 1129 53.79 1.92 25.07
C GLU A 1129 55.29 1.72 25.29
N LYS A 1130 55.79 0.50 25.12
CA LYS A 1130 57.21 0.16 25.22
C LYS A 1130 58.06 0.92 24.20
N ASN A 1131 57.55 1.14 23.00
CA ASN A 1131 58.26 1.89 21.93
C ASN A 1131 58.01 3.40 21.98
N GLY A 1132 57.20 3.89 22.93
CA GLY A 1132 56.87 5.32 23.08
C GLY A 1132 56.10 5.87 21.88
N GLU A 1133 55.22 5.07 21.27
CA GLU A 1133 54.46 5.48 20.09
C GLU A 1133 53.41 6.54 20.44
N VAL A 1134 53.20 7.47 19.50
CA VAL A 1134 52.09 8.43 19.57
C VAL A 1134 50.94 7.87 18.75
N LEU A 1135 49.85 7.47 19.41
CA LEU A 1135 48.66 6.98 18.71
C LEU A 1135 48.04 8.10 17.84
N GLY A 1136 47.57 7.72 16.66
CA GLY A 1136 47.09 8.66 15.66
C GLY A 1136 48.23 9.44 14.99
N TRP A 1137 47.88 10.53 14.33
CA TRP A 1137 48.78 11.33 13.49
C TRP A 1137 48.60 12.82 13.80
N PRO A 1138 49.04 13.31 14.99
CA PRO A 1138 48.90 14.71 15.36
C PRO A 1138 49.66 15.66 14.41
N GLU A 1139 50.72 15.18 13.75
CA GLU A 1139 51.40 15.89 12.66
C GLU A 1139 50.72 15.56 11.32
N TYR A 1140 49.42 15.85 11.24
CA TYR A 1140 48.54 15.46 10.12
C TYR A 1140 48.86 16.16 8.80
N ASP A 1141 49.57 17.29 8.83
CA ASP A 1141 49.96 18.09 7.67
C ASP A 1141 51.27 17.60 7.01
N TRP A 1142 51.93 16.62 7.62
CA TRP A 1142 53.13 15.97 7.11
C TRP A 1142 52.84 15.16 5.84
N THR A 1143 53.73 15.31 4.85
CA THR A 1143 53.74 14.51 3.60
C THR A 1143 55.19 14.30 3.14
N PRO A 1144 55.49 13.19 2.44
CA PRO A 1144 56.87 12.87 2.03
C PRO A 1144 57.55 13.98 1.21
N TYR A 1145 56.82 14.62 0.30
CA TYR A 1145 57.37 15.67 -0.58
C TYR A 1145 57.58 17.02 0.13
N LYS A 1146 56.82 17.37 1.18
CA LYS A 1146 57.10 18.57 1.99
C LYS A 1146 58.36 18.39 2.85
N ALA A 1147 58.61 17.17 3.34
CA ALA A 1147 59.83 16.84 4.09
C ALA A 1147 61.09 16.92 3.21
N ALA A 1148 60.99 16.51 1.95
CA ALA A 1148 62.08 16.67 0.97
C ALA A 1148 62.36 18.15 0.64
N GLN A 1149 61.32 18.99 0.56
CA GLN A 1149 61.47 20.44 0.31
C GLN A 1149 62.08 21.20 1.50
N SER A 1150 61.76 20.81 2.75
CA SER A 1150 62.33 21.47 3.95
C SER A 1150 63.81 21.15 4.18
N GLN A 1151 64.30 20.01 3.69
CA GLN A 1151 65.74 19.69 3.69
C GLN A 1151 66.54 20.39 2.59
N ALA A 1152 65.88 20.94 1.55
CA ALA A 1152 66.54 21.53 0.37
C ALA A 1152 66.76 23.06 0.43
N GLY A 1153 66.37 23.77 1.51
CA GLY A 1153 66.65 25.21 1.60
C GLY A 1153 66.04 25.91 2.82
N SER A 1154 66.90 26.26 3.78
CA SER A 1154 66.60 27.23 4.83
C SER A 1154 66.40 28.63 4.22
N SER A 1155 65.17 29.13 4.25
CA SER A 1155 64.91 30.57 4.11
C SER A 1155 63.94 30.98 5.23
N ASP A 1156 64.39 31.90 6.08
CA ASP A 1156 63.75 32.35 7.33
C ASP A 1156 62.53 33.26 7.06
N ARG A 1157 61.60 32.78 6.21
CA ARG A 1157 60.38 33.48 5.81
C ARG A 1157 59.18 32.55 5.89
N THR A 1158 58.14 33.03 6.55
CA THR A 1158 56.87 32.33 6.79
C THR A 1158 55.75 33.11 6.11
N ASP A 1159 54.84 32.41 5.43
CA ASP A 1159 53.62 33.00 4.88
C ASP A 1159 52.59 33.24 5.99
N PHE A 1160 52.13 34.48 6.14
CA PHE A 1160 51.08 34.88 7.08
C PHE A 1160 50.05 35.73 6.35
N LEU A 1161 48.85 35.17 6.12
CA LEU A 1161 47.74 35.79 5.37
C LEU A 1161 48.12 36.24 3.95
N GLY A 1162 48.91 35.44 3.22
CA GLY A 1162 49.32 35.73 1.84
C GLY A 1162 50.48 36.72 1.73
N MET A 1163 51.15 37.03 2.84
CA MET A 1163 52.33 37.89 2.91
C MET A 1163 53.54 37.13 3.44
N SER A 1164 54.66 37.16 2.71
CA SER A 1164 55.94 36.55 3.13
C SER A 1164 56.68 37.42 4.16
N LEU A 1165 56.49 37.12 5.45
CA LEU A 1165 57.06 37.86 6.58
C LEU A 1165 58.12 37.05 7.32
N ASN A 1166 58.95 37.71 8.14
CA ASN A 1166 59.83 36.97 9.05
C ASN A 1166 59.05 36.42 10.26
N SER A 1167 59.56 35.36 10.90
CA SER A 1167 58.88 34.63 11.98
C SER A 1167 58.47 35.53 13.17
N LYS A 1168 59.24 36.58 13.48
CA LYS A 1168 58.93 37.53 14.55
C LYS A 1168 57.77 38.47 14.18
N GLN A 1169 57.67 38.88 12.91
CA GLN A 1169 56.57 39.71 12.41
C GLN A 1169 55.26 38.92 12.32
N ALA A 1170 55.32 37.66 11.86
CA ALA A 1170 54.15 36.78 11.83
C ALA A 1170 53.60 36.50 13.24
N SER A 1171 54.50 36.29 14.21
CA SER A 1171 54.12 36.11 15.63
C SER A 1171 53.44 37.35 16.22
N ALA A 1172 53.95 38.55 15.92
CA ALA A 1172 53.32 39.80 16.33
C ALA A 1172 51.94 40.00 15.69
N GLY A 1173 51.79 39.67 14.40
CA GLY A 1173 50.49 39.67 13.71
C GLY A 1173 49.49 38.70 14.32
N GLY A 1174 49.94 37.51 14.73
CA GLY A 1174 49.12 36.52 15.44
C GLY A 1174 48.57 37.04 16.77
N TRP A 1175 49.39 37.73 17.57
CA TRP A 1175 48.94 38.33 18.84
C TRP A 1175 47.92 39.46 18.63
N VAL A 1176 48.06 40.25 17.56
CA VAL A 1176 47.09 41.30 17.21
C VAL A 1176 45.76 40.70 16.75
N LEU A 1177 45.78 39.65 15.93
CA LEU A 1177 44.56 38.94 15.52
C LEU A 1177 43.86 38.25 16.69
N LEU A 1178 44.63 37.67 17.63
CA LEU A 1178 44.06 37.06 18.84
C LEU A 1178 43.36 38.12 19.72
N ALA A 1179 43.97 39.30 19.88
CA ALA A 1179 43.37 40.40 20.61
C ALA A 1179 42.08 40.91 19.93
N LEU A 1180 42.09 41.04 18.59
CA LEU A 1180 40.91 41.43 17.81
C LEU A 1180 39.81 40.37 17.89
N ALA A 1181 40.15 39.09 17.83
CA ALA A 1181 39.21 37.99 17.96
C ALA A 1181 38.56 37.94 19.36
N LEU A 1182 39.35 38.15 20.43
CA LEU A 1182 38.83 38.25 21.80
C LEU A 1182 37.88 39.44 21.98
N VAL A 1183 38.23 40.60 21.42
CA VAL A 1183 37.33 41.77 21.41
C VAL A 1183 36.05 41.45 20.65
N PHE A 1184 36.15 40.81 19.48
CA PHE A 1184 34.98 40.42 18.70
C PHE A 1184 34.08 39.46 19.47
N VAL A 1185 34.64 38.40 20.09
CA VAL A 1185 33.90 37.44 20.92
C VAL A 1185 33.19 38.12 22.09
N ILE A 1186 33.85 39.02 22.81
CA ILE A 1186 33.23 39.78 23.91
C ILE A 1186 32.10 40.67 23.39
N THR A 1187 32.28 41.31 22.23
CA THR A 1187 31.27 42.16 21.61
C THR A 1187 30.06 41.35 21.13
N THR A 1188 30.29 40.15 20.58
CA THR A 1188 29.24 39.21 20.14
C THR A 1188 28.48 38.62 21.33
N ILE A 1189 29.15 38.32 22.45
CA ILE A 1189 28.49 37.89 23.70
C ILE A 1189 27.63 39.04 24.24
N PHE A 1190 28.13 40.28 24.24
CA PHE A 1190 27.36 41.44 24.69
C PHE A 1190 26.13 41.72 23.80
N LEU A 1191 26.28 41.61 22.48
CA LEU A 1191 25.17 41.69 21.51
C LEU A 1191 24.18 40.53 21.69
N GLY A 1192 24.66 39.30 21.92
CA GLY A 1192 23.86 38.11 22.14
C GLY A 1192 23.03 38.18 23.43
N VAL A 1193 23.57 38.73 24.51
CA VAL A 1193 22.85 38.99 25.77
C VAL A 1193 21.81 40.10 25.60
N LYS A 1194 22.10 41.13 24.79
CA LYS A 1194 21.15 42.21 24.48
C LYS A 1194 20.01 41.74 23.56
N LEU A 1195 20.30 40.84 22.61
CA LEU A 1195 19.30 40.20 21.73
C LEU A 1195 18.43 39.16 22.46
N SER A 1196 18.99 38.39 23.41
CA SER A 1196 18.21 37.40 24.18
C SER A 1196 17.25 38.06 25.18
N SER A 1197 17.61 39.23 25.73
CA SER A 1197 16.71 40.02 26.58
C SER A 1197 15.59 40.72 25.80
N ALA A 1198 15.82 41.08 24.53
CA ALA A 1198 14.79 41.61 23.63
C ALA A 1198 13.87 40.53 23.02
N ARG A 1199 14.38 39.30 22.77
CA ARG A 1199 13.60 38.18 22.21
C ARG A 1199 12.67 37.48 23.19
N ARG A 1200 12.82 37.65 24.51
CA ARG A 1200 11.89 37.07 25.52
C ARG A 1200 10.48 37.67 25.53
N LYS A 1201 10.16 38.63 24.65
CA LYS A 1201 8.82 39.26 24.57
C LYS A 1201 8.06 39.06 23.26
N ALA A 1202 8.52 38.24 22.32
CA ALA A 1202 7.77 37.98 21.09
C ALA A 1202 7.97 36.55 20.55
N PHE A 1203 6.86 35.83 20.42
CA PHE A 1203 6.62 34.59 19.67
C PHE A 1203 7.14 33.24 20.23
N LYS A 1204 6.16 32.41 20.64
CA LYS A 1204 6.18 30.95 20.63
C LYS A 1204 5.83 30.47 19.21
N SER A 1205 6.66 29.64 18.59
CA SER A 1205 6.26 28.61 17.61
C SER A 1205 7.48 27.74 17.28
N SER A 1206 7.26 26.45 17.04
CA SER A 1206 8.25 25.40 16.81
C SER A 1206 8.77 25.34 15.36
N SER A 1207 10.09 25.33 15.18
CA SER A 1207 10.88 24.36 14.38
C SER A 1207 12.30 24.91 14.17
N GLU A 1208 13.24 24.00 13.86
CA GLU A 1208 14.67 24.21 13.53
C GLU A 1208 15.64 24.30 14.71
N MET A 1209 16.37 23.19 14.92
CA MET A 1209 17.68 23.22 15.59
C MET A 1209 18.57 22.12 14.97
N GLU A 1210 19.25 22.48 13.88
CA GLU A 1210 20.54 21.89 13.52
C GLU A 1210 21.66 22.53 14.38
N LEU A 1211 22.70 21.74 14.64
CA LEU A 1211 24.03 22.06 15.16
C LEU A 1211 24.17 22.31 16.68
N LYS A 1212 24.40 21.20 17.41
CA LYS A 1212 25.72 20.98 18.04
C LYS A 1212 26.06 19.51 18.17
#